data_AF-A0A4R5VD93-F1
#
_entry.id   AF-A0A4R5VD93-F1
#
_cell.length_a   1.000
_cell.length_b   1.000
_cell.length_c   1.000
_cell.angle_alpha   90.00
_cell.angle_beta   90.00
_cell.angle_gamma   90.00
#
_symmetry.space_group_name_H-M   'P 1'
#
loop_
_entity.id
_entity.type
_entity.pdbx_description
1 polymer ?
#
loop_
_entity_poly.entity_id
_entity_poly.type
_entity_poly.pdbx_seq_one_letter_code
_entity_poly.pdbx_strand_id
1 'polypeptide(L)'
;MIRFLGRLFLLILFLFQIGALKAANQKEDFEQDFRIVNDPDEFIPGWRGNELRENSSRIFQSNSSGKEGSRCLAVQPISTFDGELTVRLSPADFENPAIQFWARSIRNGSGSRPALVFYGFGESLDSDFSEMVQIGDNSEFANEDQIFRQFKIELPDSLRGLEEVFFRFKIEYGPGTGSAARWLLDDFEFGNFVEDLQPPILESVRGFGPRTVELGFSEALDAVFSQIQLNYSLDDKEPINASLAFDSLVYLDFEEPLISGQNYVLTIRQIPDVAGNFLRDTTLTFRFEDPTTIGFKDLVINEIMPAPRDGNDLPNVEYVELIYLGEKDIRLGGMSFRNSRSESILEDRWMESGDYLILAPASQAALLGEYGNVLAVEPWPTLLNSGDEISLLTQNGELIDQISYSTATWGDSELSGGGYSLEVVNPNLHCEQSEFLKPSESPARGTPGTENSVFDLTPDTLAPEFLSYSFTDSLSLVLAFSEPIQSTLTVDDFQIEPNLPLDSVGVAGNQILLFFSEAIADNQSYQLGLDGVADCSGNQLEETRIEIIRPRTAKIGEVFLNELLFDPRSGGPKFVELYNPTEDYLEIGKWKLANLDDLGQVDQVRMLSEESLVMSPSSFLAISTDSERLKMDYPRSANGGFFEIRTLPSYPISGGSVVLIDAQGEIAEQFEYDEELHHPLLRETKGVSLERVSVGSPADFTGNWHSASGNEEYATPGRMNSQRIPGEFEAELIQIDPEIFDPEGSQGNTFTTIRYQLDQSGWVGSFRIYDISGRIVSVLAQNEILATQGLYTWTGTDSQGRRLPTGYYVLLVELFDLQGRIRNVKKTIIIAESI
;
A
#
# COMPACT_ATOMS: atom_id res chain seq x y z
N MET A 1 21.84 -44.74 16.30
CA MET A 1 21.24 -46.09 16.13
C MET A 1 19.89 -46.07 15.39
N ILE A 2 19.11 -44.97 15.46
CA ILE A 2 17.80 -44.86 14.80
C ILE A 2 17.89 -44.45 13.31
N ARG A 3 18.97 -43.79 12.87
CA ARG A 3 19.21 -43.45 11.45
C ARG A 3 19.78 -44.58 10.59
N PHE A 4 20.15 -45.73 11.18
CA PHE A 4 20.62 -46.92 10.44
C PHE A 4 19.50 -47.95 10.21
N LEU A 5 18.40 -47.89 10.98
CA LEU A 5 17.21 -48.71 10.74
C LEU A 5 16.32 -48.16 9.62
N GLY A 6 16.25 -46.84 9.42
CA GLY A 6 15.42 -46.23 8.37
C GLY A 6 15.89 -46.54 6.94
N ARG A 7 17.20 -46.67 6.71
CA ARG A 7 17.76 -47.05 5.39
C ARG A 7 17.73 -48.56 5.11
N LEU A 8 17.61 -49.39 6.14
CA LEU A 8 17.42 -50.84 5.98
C LEU A 8 15.93 -51.18 5.76
N PHE A 9 15.01 -50.37 6.30
CA PHE A 9 13.57 -50.52 6.09
C PHE A 9 13.14 -50.14 4.67
N LEU A 10 13.78 -49.13 4.06
CA LEU A 10 13.57 -48.77 2.65
C LEU A 10 14.13 -49.82 1.65
N LEU A 11 15.18 -50.55 2.03
CA LEU A 11 15.74 -51.61 1.17
C LEU A 11 14.97 -52.94 1.29
N ILE A 12 14.30 -53.19 2.43
CA ILE A 12 13.49 -54.39 2.66
C ILE A 12 12.06 -54.24 2.14
N LEU A 13 11.50 -53.02 2.08
CA LEU A 13 10.23 -52.79 1.36
C LEU A 13 10.37 -52.86 -0.17
N PHE A 14 11.58 -52.68 -0.72
CA PHE A 14 11.86 -52.92 -2.13
C PHE A 14 12.15 -54.40 -2.47
N LEU A 15 12.24 -55.27 -1.46
CA LEU A 15 12.53 -56.70 -1.63
C LEU A 15 11.39 -57.64 -1.17
N PHE A 16 10.23 -57.10 -0.79
CA PHE A 16 9.01 -57.87 -0.50
C PHE A 16 7.81 -57.54 -1.40
N GLN A 17 8.06 -56.90 -2.55
CA GLN A 17 7.20 -56.99 -3.73
C GLN A 17 8.05 -57.41 -4.94
N ILE A 18 8.57 -58.63 -4.91
CA ILE A 18 8.63 -59.41 -6.16
C ILE A 18 7.25 -60.09 -6.26
N GLY A 19 6.21 -59.28 -6.43
CA GLY A 19 5.05 -59.75 -7.17
C GLY A 19 5.56 -59.98 -8.59
N ALA A 20 5.22 -61.12 -9.18
CA ALA A 20 5.53 -61.38 -10.58
C ALA A 20 5.20 -60.11 -11.39
N LEU A 21 6.18 -59.53 -12.10
CA LEU A 21 5.88 -58.49 -13.08
C LEU A 21 4.80 -59.10 -13.99
N LYS A 22 3.58 -58.55 -13.93
CA LYS A 22 2.54 -58.90 -14.90
C LYS A 22 3.13 -58.61 -16.28
N ALA A 23 3.11 -59.59 -17.17
CA ALA A 23 3.60 -59.38 -18.52
C ALA A 23 2.80 -58.24 -19.17
N ALA A 24 3.48 -57.39 -19.94
CA ALA A 24 2.82 -56.39 -20.75
C ALA A 24 2.03 -57.11 -21.87
N ASN A 25 0.84 -56.61 -22.18
CA ASN A 25 0.04 -57.16 -23.26
C ASN A 25 0.79 -57.07 -24.60
N GLN A 26 0.63 -58.06 -25.46
CA GLN A 26 1.13 -58.07 -26.83
C GLN A 26 0.30 -57.09 -27.66
N LYS A 27 0.93 -56.03 -28.17
CA LYS A 27 0.26 -54.97 -28.92
C LYS A 27 0.82 -54.88 -30.33
N GLU A 28 -0.05 -54.61 -31.28
CA GLU A 28 0.28 -54.26 -32.66
C GLU A 28 -0.64 -53.12 -33.13
N ASP A 29 -0.04 -51.95 -33.36
CA ASP A 29 -0.71 -50.74 -33.88
C ASP A 29 -0.66 -50.65 -35.41
N PHE A 30 0.07 -51.55 -36.08
CA PHE A 30 0.27 -51.58 -37.53
C PHE A 30 0.91 -50.31 -38.11
N GLU A 31 1.65 -49.53 -37.31
CA GLU A 31 2.35 -48.33 -37.79
C GLU A 31 3.66 -48.68 -38.52
N GLN A 32 4.27 -49.82 -38.16
CA GLN A 32 5.46 -50.33 -38.82
C GLN A 32 5.18 -50.71 -40.29
N ASP A 33 6.09 -50.35 -41.21
CA ASP A 33 5.97 -50.74 -42.63
C ASP A 33 5.89 -52.26 -42.80
N PHE A 34 4.88 -52.74 -43.53
CA PHE A 34 4.73 -54.17 -43.81
C PHE A 34 5.81 -54.65 -44.79
N ARG A 35 6.49 -55.75 -44.44
CA ARG A 35 7.35 -56.46 -45.40
C ARG A 35 6.46 -57.23 -46.38
N ILE A 36 6.68 -57.05 -47.68
CA ILE A 36 5.89 -57.71 -48.72
C ILE A 36 6.38 -59.15 -48.93
N VAL A 37 6.02 -60.00 -47.98
CA VAL A 37 6.31 -61.44 -47.92
C VAL A 37 5.03 -62.20 -47.59
N ASN A 38 4.94 -63.47 -47.97
CA ASN A 38 3.78 -64.32 -47.70
C ASN A 38 4.17 -65.43 -46.71
N ASP A 39 3.18 -66.04 -46.07
CA ASP A 39 3.36 -67.24 -45.24
C ASP A 39 4.21 -68.30 -46.00
N PRO A 40 5.27 -68.86 -45.38
CA PRO A 40 5.56 -68.91 -43.94
C PRO A 40 6.40 -67.75 -43.37
N ASP A 41 6.66 -66.68 -44.12
CA ASP A 41 7.41 -65.53 -43.61
C ASP A 41 6.50 -64.53 -42.88
N GLU A 42 7.03 -63.91 -41.82
CA GLU A 42 6.35 -62.86 -41.05
C GLU A 42 6.52 -61.49 -41.71
N PHE A 43 5.41 -60.79 -41.96
CA PHE A 43 5.43 -59.47 -42.60
C PHE A 43 5.72 -58.33 -41.61
N ILE A 44 5.32 -58.54 -40.35
CA ILE A 44 5.74 -57.85 -39.14
C ILE A 44 5.87 -58.92 -38.03
N PRO A 45 6.67 -58.70 -36.97
CA PRO A 45 6.94 -59.73 -35.96
C PRO A 45 5.67 -60.37 -35.40
N GLY A 46 5.58 -61.70 -35.47
CA GLY A 46 4.42 -62.46 -34.97
C GLY A 46 3.19 -62.49 -35.89
N TRP A 47 3.20 -61.78 -37.02
CA TRP A 47 2.08 -61.73 -37.97
C TRP A 47 2.44 -62.31 -39.34
N ARG A 48 1.57 -63.18 -39.84
CA ARG A 48 1.70 -63.88 -41.13
C ARG A 48 0.45 -63.66 -41.95
N GLY A 49 0.60 -63.57 -43.27
CA GLY A 49 -0.51 -63.44 -44.20
C GLY A 49 -0.30 -64.27 -45.45
N ASN A 50 -1.37 -64.83 -46.01
CA ASN A 50 -1.29 -65.72 -47.17
C ASN A 50 -0.94 -65.01 -48.50
N GLU A 51 -1.36 -63.75 -48.68
CA GLU A 51 -1.00 -62.95 -49.86
C GLU A 51 -0.93 -61.44 -49.54
N LEU A 52 0.27 -60.93 -49.28
CA LEU A 52 0.52 -59.50 -49.07
C LEU A 52 0.85 -58.76 -50.37
N ARG A 53 0.38 -57.51 -50.47
CA ARG A 53 0.60 -56.64 -51.63
C ARG A 53 0.91 -55.22 -51.21
N GLU A 54 1.73 -54.53 -52.02
CA GLU A 54 1.99 -53.08 -51.86
C GLU A 54 0.81 -52.21 -52.28
N ASN A 55 -0.05 -52.72 -53.15
CA ASN A 55 -1.24 -52.01 -53.63
C ASN A 55 -2.47 -52.36 -52.78
N SER A 56 -3.55 -51.61 -52.93
CA SER A 56 -4.80 -51.81 -52.17
C SER A 56 -5.61 -53.03 -52.64
N SER A 57 -4.99 -54.21 -52.65
CA SER A 57 -5.60 -55.50 -52.97
C SER A 57 -5.07 -56.60 -52.05
N ARG A 58 -5.86 -57.66 -51.81
CA ARG A 58 -5.50 -58.77 -50.91
C ARG A 58 -5.27 -58.28 -49.48
N ILE A 59 -4.15 -58.64 -48.83
CA ILE A 59 -3.72 -58.09 -47.55
C ILE A 59 -2.74 -56.94 -47.82
N PHE A 60 -3.00 -55.76 -47.26
CA PHE A 60 -2.17 -54.58 -47.45
C PHE A 60 -2.26 -53.62 -46.25
N GLN A 61 -1.28 -52.73 -46.11
CA GLN A 61 -1.29 -51.65 -45.13
C GLN A 61 -2.02 -50.43 -45.71
N SER A 62 -2.97 -49.86 -44.98
CA SER A 62 -3.66 -48.63 -45.37
C SER A 62 -3.15 -47.45 -44.56
N ASN A 63 -2.64 -46.42 -45.23
CA ASN A 63 -1.86 -45.35 -44.57
C ASN A 63 -2.66 -44.21 -43.92
N SER A 64 -3.99 -44.18 -44.06
CA SER A 64 -4.81 -43.08 -43.54
C SER A 64 -6.25 -43.51 -43.25
N SER A 65 -6.43 -44.79 -42.96
CA SER A 65 -7.76 -45.38 -42.74
C SER A 65 -7.89 -46.03 -41.37
N GLY A 66 -6.83 -45.99 -40.56
CA GLY A 66 -6.83 -46.41 -39.16
C GLY A 66 -7.51 -45.39 -38.26
N LYS A 67 -7.53 -45.68 -36.97
CA LYS A 67 -8.13 -44.84 -35.94
C LYS A 67 -7.41 -43.50 -35.89
N GLU A 68 -8.18 -42.42 -35.78
CA GLU A 68 -7.63 -41.04 -35.80
C GLU A 68 -6.78 -40.70 -37.05
N GLY A 69 -6.93 -41.46 -38.14
CA GLY A 69 -6.18 -41.26 -39.38
C GLY A 69 -4.84 -41.97 -39.45
N SER A 70 -4.58 -42.91 -38.53
CA SER A 70 -3.40 -43.77 -38.46
C SER A 70 -3.29 -44.77 -39.63
N ARG A 71 -2.21 -45.56 -39.63
CA ARG A 71 -2.05 -46.73 -40.49
C ARG A 71 -2.85 -47.90 -39.90
N CYS A 72 -3.26 -48.85 -40.73
CA CYS A 72 -3.97 -50.04 -40.26
C CYS A 72 -3.80 -51.21 -41.24
N LEU A 73 -4.12 -52.42 -40.78
CA LEU A 73 -4.17 -53.60 -41.64
C LEU A 73 -5.50 -53.63 -42.40
N ALA A 74 -5.45 -53.88 -43.71
CA ALA A 74 -6.63 -54.02 -44.55
C ALA A 74 -6.65 -55.33 -45.35
N VAL A 75 -7.82 -55.95 -45.44
CA VAL A 75 -8.05 -57.17 -46.21
C VAL A 75 -9.19 -56.98 -47.21
N GLN A 76 -8.92 -57.29 -48.48
CA GLN A 76 -9.90 -57.28 -49.55
C GLN A 76 -10.16 -58.70 -50.09
N PRO A 77 -11.21 -59.40 -49.59
CA PRO A 77 -11.59 -60.70 -50.12
C PRO A 77 -12.21 -60.58 -51.51
N ILE A 78 -11.98 -61.58 -52.37
CA ILE A 78 -12.62 -61.69 -53.69
C ILE A 78 -12.93 -63.14 -54.03
N SER A 79 -13.62 -63.39 -55.15
CA SER A 79 -14.05 -64.74 -55.56
C SER A 79 -12.94 -65.78 -55.70
N THR A 80 -11.68 -65.37 -55.82
CA THR A 80 -10.51 -66.25 -55.96
C THR A 80 -9.51 -66.08 -54.81
N PHE A 81 -9.87 -65.35 -53.75
CA PHE A 81 -8.98 -65.08 -52.63
C PHE A 81 -9.77 -64.82 -51.35
N ASP A 82 -9.47 -65.63 -50.35
CA ASP A 82 -9.82 -65.39 -48.96
C ASP A 82 -8.56 -64.92 -48.24
N GLY A 83 -8.68 -63.87 -47.43
CA GLY A 83 -7.56 -63.39 -46.63
C GLY A 83 -7.37 -64.25 -45.39
N GLU A 84 -6.17 -64.76 -45.19
CA GLU A 84 -5.83 -65.52 -43.98
C GLU A 84 -4.67 -64.83 -43.27
N LEU A 85 -4.90 -64.43 -42.03
CA LEU A 85 -3.91 -63.80 -41.15
C LEU A 85 -3.68 -64.72 -39.96
N THR A 86 -2.44 -65.06 -39.66
CA THR A 86 -2.09 -65.82 -38.45
C THR A 86 -1.23 -64.96 -37.54
N VAL A 87 -1.64 -64.87 -36.28
CA VAL A 87 -1.00 -64.09 -35.22
C VAL A 87 -0.47 -65.06 -34.18
N ARG A 88 0.80 -64.93 -33.82
CA ARG A 88 1.38 -65.66 -32.70
C ARG A 88 1.04 -64.92 -31.40
N LEU A 89 0.49 -65.66 -30.44
CA LEU A 89 0.12 -65.20 -29.10
C LEU A 89 0.90 -65.99 -28.06
N SER A 90 1.29 -65.32 -26.97
CA SER A 90 1.96 -65.95 -25.80
C SER A 90 1.07 -65.98 -24.55
N PRO A 91 0.17 -66.96 -24.37
CA PRO A 91 -0.78 -66.97 -23.26
C PRO A 91 -0.20 -67.29 -21.88
N ALA A 92 0.92 -68.02 -21.78
CA ALA A 92 1.55 -68.40 -20.51
C ALA A 92 1.94 -67.19 -19.63
N ASP A 93 2.09 -66.03 -20.25
CA ASP A 93 2.45 -64.76 -19.62
C ASP A 93 1.28 -64.07 -18.89
N PHE A 94 0.05 -64.59 -19.02
CA PHE A 94 -1.18 -63.94 -18.57
C PHE A 94 -2.10 -64.89 -17.78
N GLU A 95 -2.88 -64.35 -16.84
CA GLU A 95 -3.77 -65.15 -15.98
C GLU A 95 -5.12 -65.42 -16.66
N ASN A 96 -5.72 -64.38 -17.25
CA ASN A 96 -6.97 -64.44 -18.00
C ASN A 96 -6.84 -63.62 -19.29
N PRO A 97 -6.06 -64.10 -20.27
CA PRO A 97 -5.83 -63.35 -21.49
C PRO A 97 -7.07 -63.37 -22.40
N ALA A 98 -7.32 -62.23 -23.05
CA ALA A 98 -8.24 -62.11 -24.17
C ALA A 98 -7.55 -61.39 -25.33
N ILE A 99 -8.22 -61.35 -26.47
CA ILE A 99 -7.85 -60.51 -27.62
C ILE A 99 -8.82 -59.32 -27.65
N GLN A 100 -8.31 -58.10 -27.77
CA GLN A 100 -9.08 -56.91 -28.13
C GLN A 100 -8.51 -56.29 -29.40
N PHE A 101 -9.36 -55.81 -30.29
CA PHE A 101 -8.94 -55.04 -31.45
C PHE A 101 -10.04 -54.13 -31.96
N TRP A 102 -9.67 -53.12 -32.73
CA TRP A 102 -10.61 -52.25 -33.41
C TRP A 102 -10.77 -52.69 -34.86
N ALA A 103 -12.02 -52.81 -35.31
CA ALA A 103 -12.28 -53.15 -36.70
C ALA A 103 -13.47 -52.38 -37.28
N ARG A 104 -13.46 -52.26 -38.61
CA ARG A 104 -14.57 -51.73 -39.40
C ARG A 104 -14.54 -52.26 -40.83
N SER A 105 -15.63 -52.11 -41.54
CA SER A 105 -15.64 -52.20 -43.00
C SER A 105 -15.53 -50.83 -43.65
N ILE A 106 -14.96 -50.81 -44.86
CA ILE A 106 -15.10 -49.68 -45.79
C ILE A 106 -15.71 -50.16 -47.10
N ARG A 107 -16.46 -49.25 -47.73
CA ARG A 107 -17.06 -49.50 -49.02
C ARG A 107 -15.99 -49.69 -50.08
N ASN A 108 -16.13 -50.74 -50.88
CA ASN A 108 -15.28 -51.01 -52.03
C ASN A 108 -16.15 -51.21 -53.27
N GLY A 109 -15.99 -50.31 -54.24
CA GLY A 109 -16.78 -50.31 -55.49
C GLY A 109 -18.29 -50.15 -55.26
N SER A 110 -19.08 -50.59 -56.23
CA SER A 110 -20.56 -50.53 -56.21
C SER A 110 -21.23 -51.86 -55.85
N GLY A 111 -20.45 -52.86 -55.41
CA GLY A 111 -20.98 -54.14 -54.98
C GLY A 111 -21.72 -54.08 -53.64
N SER A 112 -22.33 -55.19 -53.25
CA SER A 112 -23.10 -55.33 -52.02
C SER A 112 -22.59 -56.44 -51.09
N ARG A 113 -21.46 -57.07 -51.42
CA ARG A 113 -20.98 -58.22 -50.65
C ARG A 113 -20.30 -57.77 -49.35
N PRO A 114 -20.69 -58.28 -48.18
CA PRO A 114 -19.97 -58.01 -46.93
C PRO A 114 -18.62 -58.74 -46.94
N ALA A 115 -17.72 -58.35 -46.05
CA ALA A 115 -16.57 -59.17 -45.66
C ALA A 115 -16.99 -60.06 -44.48
N LEU A 116 -16.96 -61.37 -44.65
CA LEU A 116 -17.24 -62.30 -43.55
C LEU A 116 -15.94 -62.59 -42.84
N VAL A 117 -15.86 -62.26 -41.55
CA VAL A 117 -14.65 -62.42 -40.76
C VAL A 117 -14.86 -63.57 -39.79
N PHE A 118 -13.99 -64.55 -39.87
CA PHE A 118 -13.97 -65.71 -38.99
C PHE A 118 -12.67 -65.72 -38.20
N TYR A 119 -12.70 -66.37 -37.04
CA TYR A 119 -11.51 -66.63 -36.25
C TYR A 119 -11.43 -68.07 -35.75
N GLY A 120 -10.21 -68.52 -35.48
CA GLY A 120 -9.92 -69.81 -34.87
C GLY A 120 -8.55 -69.83 -34.19
N PHE A 121 -8.31 -70.87 -33.40
CA PHE A 121 -7.07 -71.04 -32.65
C PHE A 121 -6.37 -72.36 -33.00
N GLY A 122 -5.04 -72.37 -32.99
CA GLY A 122 -4.21 -73.57 -33.15
C GLY A 122 -3.08 -73.60 -32.11
N GLU A 123 -2.71 -74.78 -31.64
CA GLU A 123 -1.59 -74.96 -30.68
C GLU A 123 -0.22 -74.87 -31.36
N SER A 124 -0.16 -75.08 -32.69
CA SER A 124 1.04 -74.87 -33.51
C SER A 124 0.67 -74.44 -34.94
N LEU A 125 1.62 -73.87 -35.67
CA LEU A 125 1.44 -73.47 -37.08
C LEU A 125 1.01 -74.62 -38.00
N ASP A 126 1.45 -75.84 -37.70
CA ASP A 126 1.19 -77.06 -38.48
C ASP A 126 -0.01 -77.88 -37.96
N SER A 127 -0.66 -77.43 -36.88
CA SER A 127 -1.83 -78.11 -36.30
C SER A 127 -3.14 -77.73 -37.00
N ASP A 128 -4.14 -78.60 -36.91
CA ASP A 128 -5.51 -78.26 -37.31
C ASP A 128 -6.02 -77.14 -36.38
N PHE A 129 -6.42 -76.01 -36.97
CA PHE A 129 -7.08 -74.94 -36.23
C PHE A 129 -8.47 -75.40 -35.77
N SER A 130 -8.96 -74.80 -34.68
CA SER A 130 -10.32 -74.98 -34.21
C SER A 130 -11.34 -74.69 -35.30
N GLU A 131 -12.58 -75.15 -35.11
CA GLU A 131 -13.69 -74.72 -35.96
C GLU A 131 -13.74 -73.19 -36.01
N MET A 132 -13.85 -72.66 -37.23
CA MET A 132 -13.84 -71.22 -37.49
C MET A 132 -15.15 -70.59 -37.04
N VAL A 133 -15.08 -69.63 -36.12
CA VAL A 133 -16.23 -68.91 -35.57
C VAL A 133 -16.36 -67.56 -36.26
N GLN A 134 -17.55 -67.24 -36.76
CA GLN A 134 -17.81 -65.94 -37.39
C GLN A 134 -17.90 -64.83 -36.34
N ILE A 135 -17.28 -63.69 -36.61
CA ILE A 135 -17.45 -62.45 -35.84
C ILE A 135 -18.71 -61.75 -36.31
N GLY A 136 -19.67 -61.59 -35.40
CA GLY A 136 -20.99 -61.04 -35.72
C GLY A 136 -21.77 -61.91 -36.70
N ASP A 137 -22.73 -61.30 -37.39
CA ASP A 137 -23.48 -61.95 -38.46
C ASP A 137 -23.00 -61.51 -39.85
N ASN A 138 -23.72 -61.89 -40.92
CA ASN A 138 -23.34 -61.53 -42.29
C ASN A 138 -23.40 -60.02 -42.58
N SER A 139 -23.96 -59.21 -41.69
CA SER A 139 -24.06 -57.75 -41.81
C SER A 139 -23.01 -56.99 -40.99
N GLU A 140 -22.24 -57.68 -40.13
CA GLU A 140 -21.28 -57.04 -39.21
C GLU A 140 -20.32 -56.11 -39.95
N PHE A 141 -19.76 -56.60 -41.07
CA PHE A 141 -18.85 -55.86 -41.95
C PHE A 141 -19.46 -55.74 -43.36
N ALA A 142 -20.60 -55.04 -43.45
CA ALA A 142 -21.28 -54.72 -44.71
C ALA A 142 -20.41 -53.91 -45.67
N ASN A 143 -20.75 -53.86 -46.97
CA ASN A 143 -20.01 -53.05 -47.95
C ASN A 143 -20.32 -51.54 -47.84
N GLU A 144 -20.08 -50.99 -46.67
CA GLU A 144 -20.41 -49.62 -46.27
C GLU A 144 -19.29 -49.07 -45.38
N ASP A 145 -19.17 -47.73 -45.36
CA ASP A 145 -18.20 -47.04 -44.51
C ASP A 145 -18.72 -47.00 -43.07
N GLN A 146 -18.18 -47.87 -42.23
CA GLN A 146 -18.51 -47.94 -40.82
C GLN A 146 -17.51 -47.14 -39.98
N ILE A 147 -17.90 -46.82 -38.74
CA ILE A 147 -16.97 -46.36 -37.70
C ILE A 147 -16.25 -47.56 -37.09
N PHE A 148 -15.02 -47.35 -36.60
CA PHE A 148 -14.31 -48.36 -35.82
C PHE A 148 -15.10 -48.72 -34.56
N ARG A 149 -15.20 -50.02 -34.28
CA ARG A 149 -15.73 -50.56 -33.03
C ARG A 149 -14.74 -51.56 -32.46
N GLN A 150 -14.72 -51.67 -31.14
CA GLN A 150 -13.86 -52.62 -30.46
C GLN A 150 -14.54 -53.99 -30.42
N PHE A 151 -13.76 -55.04 -30.65
CA PHE A 151 -14.16 -56.43 -30.55
C PHE A 151 -13.29 -57.11 -29.50
N LYS A 152 -13.90 -57.98 -28.69
CA LYS A 152 -13.21 -58.80 -27.68
C LYS A 152 -13.45 -60.28 -27.97
N ILE A 153 -12.39 -61.07 -28.00
CA ILE A 153 -12.44 -62.52 -28.17
C ILE A 153 -11.73 -63.17 -26.99
N GLU A 154 -12.46 -63.99 -26.25
CA GLU A 154 -11.91 -64.73 -25.10
C GLU A 154 -11.03 -65.89 -25.57
N LEU A 155 -9.90 -66.10 -24.90
CA LEU A 155 -9.08 -67.28 -25.14
C LEU A 155 -9.73 -68.51 -24.51
N PRO A 156 -9.95 -69.61 -25.27
CA PRO A 156 -10.45 -70.86 -24.72
C PRO A 156 -9.62 -71.35 -23.52
N ASP A 157 -10.29 -71.81 -22.46
CA ASP A 157 -9.64 -72.28 -21.22
C ASP A 157 -8.54 -73.33 -21.48
N SER A 158 -8.74 -74.19 -22.48
CA SER A 158 -7.79 -75.25 -22.86
C SER A 158 -6.46 -74.74 -23.42
N LEU A 159 -6.42 -73.51 -23.91
CA LEU A 159 -5.23 -72.89 -24.51
C LEU A 159 -4.49 -71.97 -23.52
N ARG A 160 -5.05 -71.75 -22.33
CA ARG A 160 -4.40 -70.97 -21.27
C ARG A 160 -3.16 -71.69 -20.76
N GLY A 161 -2.10 -70.94 -20.45
CA GLY A 161 -0.85 -71.49 -19.91
C GLY A 161 0.07 -72.15 -20.95
N LEU A 162 -0.31 -72.19 -22.23
CA LEU A 162 0.60 -72.59 -23.31
C LEU A 162 1.60 -71.47 -23.60
N GLU A 163 2.85 -71.81 -23.90
CA GLU A 163 3.90 -70.84 -24.22
C GLU A 163 3.58 -70.05 -25.51
N GLU A 164 3.03 -70.74 -26.52
CA GLU A 164 2.64 -70.15 -27.79
C GLU A 164 1.29 -70.73 -28.24
N VAL A 165 0.44 -69.87 -28.78
CA VAL A 165 -0.84 -70.20 -29.44
C VAL A 165 -0.93 -69.37 -30.71
N PHE A 166 -1.52 -69.92 -31.77
CA PHE A 166 -1.72 -69.22 -33.03
C PHE A 166 -3.19 -68.88 -33.21
N PHE A 167 -3.48 -67.59 -33.32
CA PHE A 167 -4.80 -67.07 -33.62
C PHE A 167 -4.91 -66.75 -35.10
N ARG A 168 -5.98 -67.17 -35.77
CA ARG A 168 -6.15 -66.96 -37.20
C ARG A 168 -7.41 -66.19 -37.49
N PHE A 169 -7.30 -65.12 -38.27
CA PHE A 169 -8.43 -64.55 -38.98
C PHE A 169 -8.55 -65.20 -40.36
N LYS A 170 -9.79 -65.49 -40.78
CA LYS A 170 -10.13 -65.82 -42.16
C LYS A 170 -11.21 -64.86 -42.65
N ILE A 171 -10.92 -64.14 -43.72
CA ILE A 171 -11.77 -63.11 -44.29
C ILE A 171 -12.23 -63.56 -45.66
N GLU A 172 -13.52 -63.87 -45.78
CA GLU A 172 -14.15 -64.34 -47.01
C GLU A 172 -15.09 -63.26 -47.56
N TYR A 173 -15.44 -63.34 -48.84
CA TYR A 173 -16.50 -62.49 -49.38
C TYR A 173 -17.87 -63.13 -49.08
N GLY A 174 -18.81 -62.33 -48.61
CA GLY A 174 -20.15 -62.81 -48.30
C GLY A 174 -21.11 -62.85 -49.51
N PRO A 175 -22.37 -63.25 -49.26
CA PRO A 175 -23.42 -63.26 -50.28
C PRO A 175 -23.68 -61.84 -50.82
N GLY A 176 -24.03 -61.72 -52.10
CA GLY A 176 -24.30 -60.43 -52.75
C GLY A 176 -23.85 -60.38 -54.22
N THR A 177 -23.69 -59.18 -54.76
CA THR A 177 -23.22 -58.95 -56.15
C THR A 177 -22.08 -57.94 -56.18
N GLY A 178 -21.20 -58.02 -57.18
CA GLY A 178 -20.09 -57.07 -57.33
C GLY A 178 -18.94 -57.30 -56.34
N SER A 179 -18.22 -56.22 -56.03
CA SER A 179 -17.10 -56.19 -55.08
C SER A 179 -17.56 -56.42 -53.63
N ALA A 180 -16.66 -56.97 -52.81
CA ALA A 180 -16.84 -57.11 -51.39
C ALA A 180 -16.20 -55.96 -50.61
N ALA A 181 -16.74 -55.69 -49.42
CA ALA A 181 -16.20 -54.76 -48.45
C ALA A 181 -14.71 -55.02 -48.19
N ARG A 182 -13.96 -53.97 -47.85
CA ARG A 182 -12.62 -54.14 -47.26
C ARG A 182 -12.79 -54.16 -45.76
N TRP A 183 -12.19 -55.15 -45.10
CA TRP A 183 -12.14 -55.23 -43.65
C TRP A 183 -10.85 -54.59 -43.17
N LEU A 184 -10.95 -53.69 -42.20
CA LEU A 184 -9.83 -52.98 -41.60
C LEU A 184 -9.71 -53.38 -40.14
N LEU A 185 -8.46 -53.58 -39.69
CA LEU A 185 -8.07 -53.96 -38.35
C LEU A 185 -7.00 -52.99 -37.86
N ASP A 186 -7.18 -52.51 -36.63
CA ASP A 186 -6.29 -51.57 -35.98
C ASP A 186 -6.20 -51.85 -34.46
N ASP A 187 -5.14 -51.37 -33.81
CA ASP A 187 -4.90 -51.48 -32.36
C ASP A 187 -5.19 -52.91 -31.82
N PHE A 188 -4.48 -53.93 -32.33
CA PHE A 188 -4.63 -55.30 -31.83
C PHE A 188 -3.87 -55.48 -30.52
N GLU A 189 -4.55 -56.01 -29.50
CA GLU A 189 -3.99 -56.26 -28.18
C GLU A 189 -4.36 -57.65 -27.68
N PHE A 190 -3.39 -58.39 -27.17
CA PHE A 190 -3.60 -59.68 -26.50
C PHE A 190 -2.93 -59.69 -25.13
N GLY A 191 -3.69 -60.02 -24.09
CA GLY A 191 -3.20 -60.15 -22.73
C GLY A 191 -4.30 -59.94 -21.70
N ASN A 192 -3.93 -59.56 -20.47
CA ASN A 192 -4.89 -59.34 -19.40
C ASN A 192 -5.56 -57.97 -19.55
N PHE A 193 -6.88 -57.94 -19.48
CA PHE A 193 -7.66 -56.70 -19.35
C PHE A 193 -8.25 -56.64 -17.95
N VAL A 194 -7.99 -55.55 -17.22
CA VAL A 194 -8.60 -55.30 -15.92
C VAL A 194 -9.83 -54.44 -16.18
N GLU A 195 -11.01 -55.00 -15.93
CA GLU A 195 -12.24 -54.20 -15.92
C GLU A 195 -12.26 -53.36 -14.65
N ASP A 196 -12.52 -52.06 -14.81
CA ASP A 196 -12.78 -51.19 -13.68
C ASP A 196 -14.17 -51.49 -13.14
N LEU A 197 -14.23 -51.79 -11.85
CA LEU A 197 -15.47 -52.10 -11.12
C LEU A 197 -15.63 -51.20 -9.89
N GLN A 198 -14.73 -50.23 -9.70
CA GLN A 198 -14.80 -49.31 -8.57
C GLN A 198 -15.67 -48.11 -8.98
N PRO A 199 -16.68 -47.75 -8.19
CA PRO A 199 -17.42 -46.53 -8.44
C PRO A 199 -16.67 -45.30 -7.90
N PRO A 200 -16.95 -44.10 -8.45
CA PRO A 200 -16.31 -42.88 -8.00
C PRO A 200 -16.68 -42.58 -6.54
N ILE A 201 -15.71 -42.05 -5.79
CA ILE A 201 -15.86 -41.64 -4.40
C ILE A 201 -15.67 -40.13 -4.33
N LEU A 202 -16.51 -39.46 -3.56
CA LEU A 202 -16.31 -38.05 -3.24
C LEU A 202 -15.18 -37.91 -2.21
N GLU A 203 -14.09 -37.26 -2.60
CA GLU A 203 -12.90 -37.07 -1.79
C GLU A 203 -12.87 -35.71 -1.09
N SER A 204 -13.38 -34.66 -1.74
CA SER A 204 -13.36 -33.30 -1.21
C SER A 204 -14.65 -32.52 -1.52
N VAL A 205 -15.00 -31.62 -0.60
CA VAL A 205 -16.07 -30.63 -0.76
C VAL A 205 -15.59 -29.34 -0.12
N ARG A 206 -15.54 -28.25 -0.88
CA ARG A 206 -15.19 -26.92 -0.38
C ARG A 206 -15.91 -25.81 -1.15
N GLY A 207 -16.00 -24.62 -0.57
CA GLY A 207 -16.44 -23.44 -1.32
C GLY A 207 -15.44 -23.10 -2.42
N PHE A 208 -15.89 -22.48 -3.51
CA PHE A 208 -15.05 -21.98 -4.60
C PHE A 208 -15.26 -20.47 -4.83
N GLY A 209 -16.43 -19.98 -4.46
CA GLY A 209 -16.79 -18.56 -4.40
C GLY A 209 -18.14 -18.40 -3.71
N PRO A 210 -18.71 -17.19 -3.66
CA PRO A 210 -19.90 -16.90 -2.86
C PRO A 210 -21.15 -17.71 -3.27
N ARG A 211 -21.14 -18.32 -4.46
CA ARG A 211 -22.26 -19.09 -5.03
C ARG A 211 -21.86 -20.47 -5.53
N THR A 212 -20.61 -20.87 -5.33
CA THR A 212 -20.05 -22.03 -6.02
C THR A 212 -19.43 -22.99 -5.02
N VAL A 213 -19.74 -24.28 -5.15
CA VAL A 213 -19.14 -25.38 -4.39
C VAL A 213 -18.35 -26.26 -5.34
N GLU A 214 -17.10 -26.57 -4.98
CA GLU A 214 -16.24 -27.52 -5.70
C GLU A 214 -16.33 -28.90 -5.04
N LEU A 215 -16.52 -29.93 -5.87
CA LEU A 215 -16.55 -31.33 -5.50
C LEU A 215 -15.42 -32.09 -6.19
N GLY A 216 -14.53 -32.72 -5.42
CA GLY A 216 -13.46 -33.56 -5.96
C GLY A 216 -13.78 -35.05 -5.84
N PHE A 217 -13.60 -35.79 -6.94
CA PHE A 217 -13.86 -37.22 -7.00
C PHE A 217 -12.58 -38.03 -7.23
N SER A 218 -12.58 -39.29 -6.78
CA SER A 218 -11.43 -40.20 -6.81
C SER A 218 -10.97 -40.62 -8.21
N GLU A 219 -11.78 -40.39 -9.23
CA GLU A 219 -11.55 -40.81 -10.60
C GLU A 219 -12.36 -39.99 -11.62
N ALA A 220 -12.12 -40.25 -12.91
CA ALA A 220 -12.78 -39.57 -14.02
C ALA A 220 -14.27 -39.93 -14.10
N LEU A 221 -15.13 -38.92 -14.17
CA LEU A 221 -16.57 -39.06 -14.22
C LEU A 221 -17.08 -39.10 -15.66
N ASP A 222 -18.26 -39.70 -15.86
CA ASP A 222 -19.00 -39.54 -17.10
C ASP A 222 -19.42 -38.07 -17.28
N ALA A 223 -18.99 -37.47 -18.39
CA ALA A 223 -19.20 -36.06 -18.68
C ALA A 223 -20.68 -35.66 -18.85
N VAL A 224 -21.57 -36.59 -19.20
CA VAL A 224 -23.00 -36.29 -19.35
C VAL A 224 -23.68 -36.32 -17.98
N PHE A 225 -23.50 -37.40 -17.22
CA PHE A 225 -24.19 -37.59 -15.94
C PHE A 225 -23.70 -36.64 -14.84
N SER A 226 -22.41 -36.30 -14.80
CA SER A 226 -21.83 -35.36 -13.83
C SER A 226 -22.33 -33.92 -13.99
N GLN A 227 -22.91 -33.57 -15.14
CA GLN A 227 -23.42 -32.22 -15.41
C GLN A 227 -24.94 -32.10 -15.26
N ILE A 228 -25.63 -33.17 -14.85
CA ILE A 228 -27.08 -33.16 -14.59
C ILE A 228 -27.34 -32.56 -13.19
N GLN A 229 -28.02 -31.41 -13.13
CA GLN A 229 -28.28 -30.69 -11.87
C GLN A 229 -29.08 -31.53 -10.86
N LEU A 230 -30.03 -32.35 -11.35
CA LEU A 230 -30.88 -33.24 -10.54
C LEU A 230 -30.08 -34.28 -9.72
N ASN A 231 -28.83 -34.53 -10.08
CA ASN A 231 -27.95 -35.44 -9.34
C ASN A 231 -27.40 -34.80 -8.06
N TYR A 232 -27.59 -33.50 -7.86
CA TYR A 232 -27.04 -32.74 -6.74
C TYR A 232 -28.14 -31.96 -6.00
N SER A 233 -28.00 -31.85 -4.69
CA SER A 233 -28.81 -30.91 -3.90
C SER A 233 -28.07 -30.44 -2.65
N LEU A 234 -28.15 -29.15 -2.36
CA LEU A 234 -27.62 -28.51 -1.16
C LEU A 234 -28.79 -27.99 -0.31
N ASP A 235 -29.01 -28.57 0.88
CA ASP A 235 -30.20 -28.29 1.72
C ASP A 235 -31.52 -28.37 0.92
N ASP A 236 -31.68 -29.46 0.16
CA ASP A 236 -32.82 -29.72 -0.73
C ASP A 236 -33.01 -28.71 -1.88
N LYS A 237 -32.01 -27.86 -2.16
CA LYS A 237 -31.98 -26.98 -3.33
C LYS A 237 -31.05 -27.52 -4.41
N GLU A 238 -31.54 -27.58 -5.63
CA GLU A 238 -30.73 -27.96 -6.80
C GLU A 238 -29.84 -26.79 -7.23
N PRO A 239 -28.63 -27.06 -7.74
CA PRO A 239 -27.79 -26.03 -8.36
C PRO A 239 -28.42 -25.56 -9.68
N ILE A 240 -28.17 -24.31 -10.06
CA ILE A 240 -28.57 -23.78 -11.38
C ILE A 240 -27.67 -24.30 -12.51
N ASN A 241 -26.44 -24.71 -12.17
CA ASN A 241 -25.48 -25.25 -13.09
C ASN A 241 -24.56 -26.27 -12.40
N ALA A 242 -24.17 -27.31 -13.12
CA ALA A 242 -23.16 -28.28 -12.70
C ALA A 242 -22.19 -28.45 -13.88
N SER A 243 -20.91 -28.16 -13.67
CA SER A 243 -19.88 -28.26 -14.71
C SER A 243 -18.74 -29.17 -14.28
N LEU A 244 -18.30 -30.03 -15.21
CA LEU A 244 -17.15 -30.92 -15.01
C LEU A 244 -15.87 -30.25 -15.49
N ALA A 245 -14.81 -30.31 -14.70
CA ALA A 245 -13.47 -29.86 -15.02
C ALA A 245 -12.43 -30.92 -14.67
N PHE A 246 -11.35 -31.00 -15.46
CA PHE A 246 -10.24 -31.93 -15.25
C PHE A 246 -10.68 -33.39 -15.04
N ASP A 247 -11.81 -33.77 -15.66
CA ASP A 247 -12.47 -35.06 -15.60
C ASP A 247 -12.94 -35.55 -14.21
N SER A 248 -12.51 -34.94 -13.09
CA SER A 248 -12.87 -35.38 -11.73
C SER A 248 -13.31 -34.26 -10.76
N LEU A 249 -13.37 -33.00 -11.20
CA LEU A 249 -13.88 -31.88 -10.41
C LEU A 249 -15.24 -31.43 -10.92
N VAL A 250 -16.22 -31.30 -10.04
CA VAL A 250 -17.53 -30.74 -10.36
C VAL A 250 -17.76 -29.43 -9.62
N TYR A 251 -18.08 -28.37 -10.35
CA TYR A 251 -18.50 -27.10 -9.79
C TYR A 251 -20.02 -26.98 -9.82
N LEU A 252 -20.60 -26.70 -8.65
CA LEU A 252 -22.03 -26.47 -8.48
C LEU A 252 -22.29 -25.00 -8.24
N ASP A 253 -22.99 -24.34 -9.17
CA ASP A 253 -23.39 -22.94 -9.02
C ASP A 253 -24.83 -22.82 -8.50
N PHE A 254 -25.05 -21.88 -7.58
CA PHE A 254 -26.36 -21.59 -6.98
C PHE A 254 -26.83 -20.17 -7.32
N GLU A 255 -28.16 -19.98 -7.35
CA GLU A 255 -28.77 -18.68 -7.67
C GLU A 255 -28.47 -17.62 -6.61
N GLU A 256 -28.64 -18.00 -5.34
CA GLU A 256 -28.42 -17.14 -4.19
C GLU A 256 -27.03 -17.37 -3.57
N PRO A 257 -26.39 -16.32 -3.03
CA PRO A 257 -25.12 -16.47 -2.32
C PRO A 257 -25.29 -17.37 -1.09
N LEU A 258 -24.31 -18.25 -0.89
CA LEU A 258 -24.20 -19.11 0.26
C LEU A 258 -23.62 -18.32 1.44
N ILE A 259 -24.16 -18.57 2.63
CA ILE A 259 -23.70 -17.93 3.87
C ILE A 259 -22.40 -18.59 4.34
N SER A 260 -21.30 -17.84 4.33
CA SER A 260 -20.00 -18.27 4.86
C SER A 260 -20.10 -18.63 6.36
N GLY A 261 -19.45 -19.72 6.76
CA GLY A 261 -19.49 -20.29 8.11
C GLY A 261 -20.71 -21.17 8.42
N GLN A 262 -21.70 -21.29 7.52
CA GLN A 262 -22.88 -22.14 7.71
C GLN A 262 -22.61 -23.61 7.33
N ASN A 263 -23.25 -24.54 8.04
CA ASN A 263 -23.27 -25.95 7.67
C ASN A 263 -24.37 -26.22 6.64
N TYR A 264 -24.02 -26.90 5.54
CA TYR A 264 -24.95 -27.33 4.50
C TYR A 264 -24.93 -28.85 4.35
N VAL A 265 -26.07 -29.43 3.99
CA VAL A 265 -26.23 -30.85 3.66
C VAL A 265 -26.16 -31.02 2.14
N LEU A 266 -25.06 -31.59 1.66
CA LEU A 266 -24.89 -31.97 0.26
C LEU A 266 -25.41 -33.39 0.04
N THR A 267 -26.20 -33.59 -1.01
CA THR A 267 -26.54 -34.93 -1.52
C THR A 267 -26.14 -35.07 -2.98
N ILE A 268 -25.50 -36.20 -3.31
CA ILE A 268 -25.01 -36.58 -4.63
C ILE A 268 -25.60 -37.94 -5.00
N ARG A 269 -26.13 -38.08 -6.22
CA ARG A 269 -26.86 -39.28 -6.66
C ARG A 269 -26.46 -39.68 -8.07
N GLN A 270 -26.35 -40.99 -8.30
CA GLN A 270 -26.34 -41.62 -9.63
C GLN A 270 -25.30 -41.06 -10.64
N ILE A 271 -24.08 -40.74 -10.18
CA ILE A 271 -22.98 -40.33 -11.07
C ILE A 271 -22.09 -41.56 -11.37
N PRO A 272 -21.94 -41.97 -12.63
CA PRO A 272 -20.98 -42.99 -13.02
C PRO A 272 -19.60 -42.42 -13.33
N ASP A 273 -18.58 -43.27 -13.20
CA ASP A 273 -17.28 -43.08 -13.85
C ASP A 273 -17.37 -43.28 -15.38
N VAL A 274 -16.23 -43.18 -16.07
CA VAL A 274 -16.13 -43.47 -17.51
C VAL A 274 -16.34 -44.95 -17.88
N ALA A 275 -16.24 -45.87 -16.93
CA ALA A 275 -16.45 -47.31 -17.10
C ALA A 275 -17.91 -47.75 -16.86
N GLY A 276 -18.77 -46.84 -16.38
CA GLY A 276 -20.18 -47.09 -16.07
C GLY A 276 -20.46 -47.56 -14.64
N ASN A 277 -19.50 -47.49 -13.73
CA ASN A 277 -19.69 -47.80 -12.31
C ASN A 277 -20.32 -46.60 -11.58
N PHE A 278 -21.53 -46.78 -11.06
CA PHE A 278 -22.27 -45.70 -10.40
C PHE A 278 -21.86 -45.49 -8.94
N LEU A 279 -21.62 -44.24 -8.56
CA LEU A 279 -21.52 -43.82 -7.17
C LEU A 279 -22.78 -44.23 -6.40
N ARG A 280 -22.57 -44.68 -5.17
CA ARG A 280 -23.65 -44.86 -4.19
C ARG A 280 -24.12 -43.50 -3.69
N ASP A 281 -25.44 -43.26 -3.74
CA ASP A 281 -26.05 -42.04 -3.20
C ASP A 281 -25.43 -41.64 -1.86
N THR A 282 -24.84 -40.45 -1.86
CA THR A 282 -23.98 -39.94 -0.79
C THR A 282 -24.59 -38.67 -0.23
N THR A 283 -24.76 -38.61 1.09
CA THR A 283 -25.20 -37.41 1.81
C THR A 283 -24.17 -37.09 2.89
N LEU A 284 -23.70 -35.85 2.92
CA LEU A 284 -22.79 -35.36 3.96
C LEU A 284 -23.13 -33.94 4.38
N THR A 285 -22.66 -33.56 5.56
CA THR A 285 -22.69 -32.18 6.02
C THR A 285 -21.29 -31.61 5.98
N PHE A 286 -21.14 -30.43 5.40
CA PHE A 286 -19.89 -29.67 5.42
C PHE A 286 -20.15 -28.23 5.83
N ARG A 287 -19.14 -27.57 6.38
CA ARG A 287 -19.20 -26.13 6.66
C ARG A 287 -18.72 -25.40 5.41
N PHE A 288 -19.58 -24.57 4.84
CA PHE A 288 -19.22 -23.72 3.71
C PHE A 288 -18.43 -22.53 4.21
N GLU A 289 -17.28 -22.28 3.60
CA GLU A 289 -16.47 -21.09 3.78
C GLU A 289 -16.29 -20.49 2.39
N ASP A 290 -16.51 -19.18 2.25
CA ASP A 290 -16.23 -18.47 0.99
C ASP A 290 -14.74 -18.16 0.91
N PRO A 291 -13.97 -18.82 0.02
CA PRO A 291 -12.53 -18.64 -0.06
C PRO A 291 -12.12 -17.31 -0.71
N THR A 292 -13.09 -16.51 -1.20
CA THR A 292 -12.83 -15.22 -1.84
C THR A 292 -12.98 -14.03 -0.89
N THR A 293 -13.41 -14.28 0.35
CA THR A 293 -13.49 -13.25 1.39
C THR A 293 -12.14 -13.11 2.09
N ILE A 294 -11.38 -12.08 1.72
CA ILE A 294 -10.05 -11.78 2.29
C ILE A 294 -10.15 -10.41 2.96
N GLY A 295 -9.90 -10.35 4.27
CA GLY A 295 -9.91 -9.11 5.02
C GLY A 295 -8.68 -8.25 4.78
N PHE A 296 -8.78 -6.97 5.16
CA PHE A 296 -7.63 -6.07 5.20
C PHE A 296 -6.54 -6.67 6.08
N LYS A 297 -5.32 -6.77 5.56
CA LYS A 297 -4.13 -7.40 6.19
C LYS A 297 -4.21 -8.91 6.45
N ASP A 298 -5.17 -9.62 5.87
CA ASP A 298 -5.15 -11.09 5.90
C ASP A 298 -4.15 -11.69 4.89
N LEU A 299 -3.94 -11.03 3.74
CA LEU A 299 -2.93 -11.39 2.74
C LEU A 299 -1.97 -10.21 2.57
N VAL A 300 -0.76 -10.37 3.09
CA VAL A 300 0.21 -9.30 3.27
C VAL A 300 1.26 -9.32 2.16
N ILE A 301 1.57 -8.15 1.61
CA ILE A 301 2.74 -7.95 0.75
C ILE A 301 3.99 -8.01 1.65
N ASN A 302 4.72 -9.12 1.60
CA ASN A 302 5.76 -9.47 2.56
C ASN A 302 7.16 -9.04 2.13
N GLU A 303 7.47 -9.15 0.84
CA GLU A 303 8.78 -8.82 0.28
C GLU A 303 8.62 -8.29 -1.15
N ILE A 304 9.43 -7.31 -1.55
CA ILE A 304 9.42 -6.74 -2.90
C ILE A 304 10.84 -6.62 -3.46
N MET A 305 11.05 -7.10 -4.70
CA MET A 305 12.30 -6.97 -5.44
C MET A 305 12.08 -6.13 -6.71
N PRO A 306 12.18 -4.79 -6.62
CA PRO A 306 11.92 -3.92 -7.76
C PRO A 306 13.12 -3.73 -8.70
N ALA A 307 14.35 -3.91 -8.22
CA ALA A 307 15.56 -3.62 -8.98
C ALA A 307 16.57 -4.77 -8.94
N PRO A 308 16.22 -5.98 -9.41
CA PRO A 308 17.13 -7.12 -9.42
C PRO A 308 18.39 -6.85 -10.27
N ARG A 309 19.45 -7.64 -10.05
CA ARG A 309 20.72 -7.50 -10.79
C ARG A 309 21.29 -8.83 -11.25
N ASP A 310 21.76 -8.85 -12.50
CA ASP A 310 22.54 -9.95 -13.05
C ASP A 310 23.80 -10.21 -12.21
N GLY A 311 24.05 -11.50 -11.92
CA GLY A 311 25.24 -11.96 -11.20
C GLY A 311 25.12 -11.96 -9.67
N ASN A 312 23.97 -11.56 -9.12
CA ASN A 312 23.61 -11.84 -7.73
C ASN A 312 23.20 -13.32 -7.55
N ASP A 313 23.10 -13.76 -6.30
CA ASP A 313 22.68 -15.14 -5.97
C ASP A 313 21.21 -15.41 -6.33
N LEU A 314 20.35 -14.39 -6.22
CA LEU A 314 18.99 -14.42 -6.74
C LEU A 314 18.97 -14.13 -8.25
N PRO A 315 18.05 -14.75 -9.02
CA PRO A 315 17.92 -14.50 -10.45
C PRO A 315 17.54 -13.04 -10.72
N ASN A 316 17.88 -12.54 -11.92
CA ASN A 316 17.59 -11.15 -12.32
C ASN A 316 16.10 -10.96 -12.68
N VAL A 317 15.21 -11.12 -11.70
CA VAL A 317 13.75 -11.17 -11.88
C VAL A 317 13.08 -10.30 -10.83
N GLU A 318 12.18 -9.41 -11.26
CA GLU A 318 11.32 -8.66 -10.34
C GLU A 318 10.31 -9.62 -9.71
N TYR A 319 10.04 -9.46 -8.42
CA TYR A 319 8.98 -10.21 -7.75
C TYR A 319 8.33 -9.42 -6.63
N VAL A 320 7.12 -9.85 -6.28
CA VAL A 320 6.40 -9.46 -5.06
C VAL A 320 6.01 -10.74 -4.35
N GLU A 321 6.41 -10.89 -3.10
CA GLU A 321 6.01 -12.02 -2.27
C GLU A 321 4.81 -11.66 -1.40
N LEU A 322 3.87 -12.59 -1.30
CA LEU A 322 2.73 -12.52 -0.41
C LEU A 322 2.86 -13.56 0.70
N ILE A 323 2.42 -13.21 1.90
CA ILE A 323 2.18 -14.16 3.00
C ILE A 323 0.71 -14.11 3.41
N TYR A 324 0.07 -15.27 3.56
CA TYR A 324 -1.31 -15.34 4.05
C TYR A 324 -1.33 -15.59 5.57
N LEU A 325 -1.97 -14.70 6.33
CA LEU A 325 -2.03 -14.73 7.79
C LEU A 325 -3.38 -15.15 8.35
N GLY A 326 -4.41 -15.26 7.50
CA GLY A 326 -5.74 -15.67 7.93
C GLY A 326 -5.81 -17.16 8.29
N GLU A 327 -6.91 -17.56 8.93
CA GLU A 327 -7.08 -18.92 9.48
C GLU A 327 -7.67 -19.95 8.50
N LYS A 328 -8.12 -19.52 7.31
CA LYS A 328 -8.90 -20.36 6.38
C LYS A 328 -8.27 -20.36 4.99
N ASP A 329 -8.37 -21.45 4.26
CA ASP A 329 -7.86 -21.47 2.89
C ASP A 329 -8.58 -20.43 2.02
N ILE A 330 -7.78 -19.66 1.26
CA ILE A 330 -8.27 -18.61 0.36
C ILE A 330 -7.93 -18.92 -1.09
N ARG A 331 -8.68 -18.27 -1.99
CA ARG A 331 -8.52 -18.37 -3.43
C ARG A 331 -8.22 -17.00 -4.02
N LEU A 332 -7.11 -16.91 -4.75
CA LEU A 332 -6.64 -15.64 -5.32
C LEU A 332 -7.29 -15.27 -6.66
N GLY A 333 -7.94 -16.22 -7.31
CA GLY A 333 -8.46 -16.03 -8.66
C GLY A 333 -9.44 -14.87 -8.75
N GLY A 334 -9.14 -13.89 -9.62
CA GLY A 334 -9.96 -12.69 -9.80
C GLY A 334 -9.56 -11.49 -8.93
N MET A 335 -8.59 -11.65 -8.02
CA MET A 335 -7.99 -10.52 -7.30
C MET A 335 -7.20 -9.61 -8.23
N SER A 336 -7.21 -8.31 -7.92
CA SER A 336 -6.39 -7.32 -8.61
C SER A 336 -5.04 -7.15 -7.91
N PHE A 337 -3.96 -7.42 -8.63
CA PHE A 337 -2.59 -7.03 -8.27
C PHE A 337 -2.17 -5.87 -9.16
N ARG A 338 -1.83 -4.73 -8.57
CA ARG A 338 -1.53 -3.52 -9.33
C ARG A 338 -0.40 -2.72 -8.72
N ASN A 339 0.20 -1.87 -9.54
CA ASN A 339 1.05 -0.78 -9.10
C ASN A 339 0.48 0.59 -9.47
N SER A 340 1.25 1.66 -9.29
CA SER A 340 0.83 3.04 -9.60
C SER A 340 0.47 3.28 -11.09
N ARG A 341 0.73 2.34 -12.00
CA ARG A 341 0.61 2.52 -13.46
C ARG A 341 -0.25 1.48 -14.17
N SER A 342 -0.35 0.28 -13.62
CA SER A 342 -0.95 -0.88 -14.30
C SER A 342 -1.52 -1.88 -13.31
N GLU A 343 -2.48 -2.66 -13.79
CA GLU A 343 -3.24 -3.65 -13.02
C GLU A 343 -3.25 -4.98 -13.76
N SER A 344 -3.23 -6.06 -13.00
CA SER A 344 -3.30 -7.44 -13.47
C SER A 344 -4.25 -8.23 -12.59
N ILE A 345 -5.01 -9.13 -13.22
CA ILE A 345 -5.91 -10.03 -12.49
C ILE A 345 -5.16 -11.34 -12.24
N LEU A 346 -5.12 -11.76 -10.98
CA LEU A 346 -4.45 -12.99 -10.60
C LEU A 346 -5.22 -14.21 -11.11
N GLU A 347 -4.47 -15.18 -11.64
CA GLU A 347 -5.01 -16.49 -11.99
C GLU A 347 -5.42 -17.27 -10.74
N ASP A 348 -6.19 -18.34 -10.95
CA ASP A 348 -6.70 -19.15 -9.86
C ASP A 348 -5.58 -19.87 -9.09
N ARG A 349 -5.47 -19.58 -7.80
CA ARG A 349 -4.50 -20.20 -6.91
C ARG A 349 -5.07 -20.28 -5.50
N TRP A 350 -4.90 -21.45 -4.89
CA TRP A 350 -5.21 -21.67 -3.47
C TRP A 350 -3.99 -21.34 -2.60
N MET A 351 -4.25 -20.76 -1.44
CA MET A 351 -3.27 -20.54 -0.37
C MET A 351 -3.83 -21.00 0.97
N GLU A 352 -3.00 -21.67 1.76
CA GLU A 352 -3.28 -22.08 3.13
C GLU A 352 -2.68 -21.07 4.12
N SER A 353 -3.14 -21.10 5.37
CA SER A 353 -2.61 -20.23 6.45
C SER A 353 -1.10 -20.38 6.62
N GLY A 354 -0.38 -19.26 6.59
CA GLY A 354 1.08 -19.19 6.69
C GLY A 354 1.83 -19.45 5.37
N ASP A 355 1.13 -19.69 4.26
CA ASP A 355 1.77 -19.89 2.96
C ASP A 355 2.42 -18.62 2.42
N TYR A 356 3.58 -18.82 1.78
CA TYR A 356 4.27 -17.82 0.97
C TYR A 356 3.96 -18.05 -0.52
N LEU A 357 3.71 -16.97 -1.25
CA LEU A 357 3.52 -17.01 -2.70
C LEU A 357 4.30 -15.89 -3.38
N ILE A 358 5.17 -16.27 -4.30
CA ILE A 358 5.97 -15.35 -5.11
C ILE A 358 5.18 -15.01 -6.39
N LEU A 359 4.85 -13.74 -6.59
CA LEU A 359 4.33 -13.21 -7.85
C LEU A 359 5.50 -12.77 -8.73
N ALA A 360 5.53 -13.19 -9.98
CA ALA A 360 6.60 -12.82 -10.92
C ALA A 360 6.09 -12.71 -12.37
N PRO A 361 6.81 -12.00 -13.26
CA PRO A 361 6.45 -11.95 -14.67
C PRO A 361 6.36 -13.36 -15.28
N ALA A 362 5.29 -13.66 -16.02
CA ALA A 362 5.06 -14.99 -16.56
C ALA A 362 6.23 -15.56 -17.39
N SER A 363 6.96 -14.69 -18.10
CA SER A 363 8.15 -15.08 -18.89
C SER A 363 9.36 -15.51 -18.06
N GLN A 364 9.39 -15.20 -16.76
CA GLN A 364 10.54 -15.40 -15.88
C GLN A 364 10.20 -16.17 -14.58
N ALA A 365 8.91 -16.38 -14.29
CA ALA A 365 8.42 -17.04 -13.07
C ALA A 365 9.11 -18.40 -12.78
N ALA A 366 9.39 -19.20 -13.83
CA ALA A 366 10.06 -20.49 -13.68
C ALA A 366 11.46 -20.40 -13.04
N LEU A 367 12.14 -19.25 -13.14
CA LEU A 367 13.46 -19.02 -12.54
C LEU A 367 13.39 -18.90 -11.01
N LEU A 368 12.22 -18.55 -10.46
CA LEU A 368 12.02 -18.42 -9.00
C LEU A 368 11.48 -19.70 -8.36
N GLY A 369 11.18 -20.74 -9.15
CA GLY A 369 10.56 -21.98 -8.67
C GLY A 369 11.44 -22.81 -7.73
N GLU A 370 12.75 -22.55 -7.66
CA GLU A 370 13.63 -23.21 -6.68
C GLU A 370 13.57 -22.58 -5.28
N TYR A 371 12.99 -21.37 -5.17
CA TYR A 371 12.92 -20.61 -3.91
C TYR A 371 11.57 -20.81 -3.20
N GLY A 372 10.47 -21.00 -3.94
CA GLY A 372 9.15 -21.21 -3.34
C GLY A 372 8.05 -21.45 -4.37
N ASN A 373 6.80 -21.37 -3.89
CA ASN A 373 5.64 -21.38 -4.77
C ASN A 373 5.60 -20.08 -5.57
N VAL A 374 5.49 -20.19 -6.90
CA VAL A 374 5.45 -19.03 -7.81
C VAL A 374 4.14 -19.00 -8.58
N LEU A 375 3.48 -17.85 -8.61
CA LEU A 375 2.38 -17.54 -9.52
C LEU A 375 2.88 -16.64 -10.64
N ALA A 376 2.79 -17.14 -11.88
CA ALA A 376 3.08 -16.36 -13.07
C ALA A 376 1.97 -15.33 -13.29
N VAL A 377 2.35 -14.07 -13.48
CA VAL A 377 1.41 -12.96 -13.67
C VAL A 377 1.60 -12.35 -15.06
N GLU A 378 0.52 -12.23 -15.83
CA GLU A 378 0.49 -11.63 -17.16
C GLU A 378 -0.77 -10.76 -17.36
N PRO A 379 -0.63 -9.48 -17.78
CA PRO A 379 0.61 -8.72 -17.90
C PRO A 379 1.29 -8.53 -16.54
N TRP A 380 2.60 -8.24 -16.49
CA TRP A 380 3.28 -7.91 -15.23
C TRP A 380 3.22 -6.40 -14.95
N PRO A 381 2.74 -5.94 -13.78
CA PRO A 381 2.88 -4.56 -13.34
C PRO A 381 4.36 -4.25 -13.02
N THR A 382 5.12 -3.75 -14.00
CA THR A 382 6.56 -3.47 -13.84
C THR A 382 6.83 -2.51 -12.69
N LEU A 383 7.67 -2.94 -11.74
CA LEU A 383 8.00 -2.17 -10.54
C LEU A 383 8.93 -1.00 -10.87
N LEU A 384 8.70 0.17 -10.28
CA LEU A 384 9.55 1.35 -10.49
C LEU A 384 10.76 1.37 -9.54
N ASN A 385 11.98 1.38 -10.08
CA ASN A 385 13.21 1.45 -9.26
C ASN A 385 13.31 2.73 -8.40
N SER A 386 12.72 3.85 -8.84
CA SER A 386 12.76 5.11 -8.10
C SER A 386 11.77 5.17 -6.93
N GLY A 387 10.80 4.26 -6.92
CA GLY A 387 9.67 4.24 -6.02
C GLY A 387 8.37 3.95 -6.75
N ASP A 388 7.53 3.13 -6.12
CA ASP A 388 6.23 2.69 -6.62
C ASP A 388 5.27 2.49 -5.43
N GLU A 389 4.00 2.27 -5.74
CA GLU A 389 2.96 1.85 -4.80
C GLU A 389 2.35 0.57 -5.35
N ILE A 390 2.37 -0.50 -4.56
CA ILE A 390 1.86 -1.83 -4.91
C ILE A 390 0.63 -2.10 -4.05
N SER A 391 -0.46 -2.55 -4.66
CA SER A 391 -1.70 -2.88 -3.92
C SER A 391 -2.34 -4.18 -4.39
N LEU A 392 -2.98 -4.85 -3.44
CA LEU A 392 -3.84 -6.01 -3.62
C LEU A 392 -5.28 -5.63 -3.30
N LEU A 393 -6.19 -5.99 -4.19
CA LEU A 393 -7.61 -5.74 -4.04
C LEU A 393 -8.42 -7.01 -4.27
N THR A 394 -9.53 -7.12 -3.53
CA THR A 394 -10.55 -8.14 -3.78
C THR A 394 -11.14 -7.94 -5.18
N GLN A 395 -11.83 -8.96 -5.69
CA GLN A 395 -12.55 -8.86 -6.97
C GLN A 395 -13.58 -7.72 -7.01
N ASN A 396 -14.06 -7.27 -5.84
CA ASN A 396 -15.02 -6.17 -5.70
C ASN A 396 -14.33 -4.79 -5.58
N GLY A 397 -13.00 -4.73 -5.59
CA GLY A 397 -12.22 -3.50 -5.47
C GLY A 397 -12.00 -3.02 -4.04
N GLU A 398 -12.18 -3.89 -3.04
CA GLU A 398 -11.84 -3.58 -1.65
C GLU A 398 -10.34 -3.81 -1.41
N LEU A 399 -9.68 -2.93 -0.66
CA LEU A 399 -8.25 -3.02 -0.40
C LEU A 399 -7.95 -4.16 0.58
N ILE A 400 -7.01 -5.03 0.21
CA ILE A 400 -6.51 -6.12 1.07
C ILE A 400 -5.19 -5.68 1.71
N ASP A 401 -4.24 -5.23 0.89
CA ASP A 401 -2.98 -4.68 1.36
C ASP A 401 -2.41 -3.68 0.34
N GLN A 402 -1.58 -2.77 0.83
CA GLN A 402 -0.83 -1.80 0.05
C GLN A 402 0.55 -1.59 0.67
N ILE A 403 1.55 -1.35 -0.19
CA ILE A 403 2.86 -0.92 0.24
C ILE A 403 3.49 0.04 -0.77
N SER A 404 4.19 1.04 -0.28
CA SER A 404 4.85 2.09 -1.05
C SER A 404 6.32 2.15 -0.66
N TYR A 405 7.17 2.40 -1.65
CA TYR A 405 8.60 2.53 -1.43
C TYR A 405 9.19 3.63 -2.30
N SER A 406 10.38 4.08 -1.94
CA SER A 406 11.20 4.99 -2.75
C SER A 406 12.68 4.65 -2.57
N THR A 407 13.57 5.28 -3.34
CA THR A 407 15.03 5.10 -3.13
C THR A 407 15.48 5.46 -1.71
N ALA A 408 14.74 6.30 -0.99
CA ALA A 408 15.03 6.63 0.40
C ALA A 408 14.74 5.46 1.37
N THR A 409 13.85 4.53 1.01
CA THR A 409 13.45 3.39 1.87
C THR A 409 14.63 2.46 2.19
N TRP A 410 15.58 2.29 1.27
CA TRP A 410 16.81 1.50 1.54
C TRP A 410 17.80 2.22 2.47
N GLY A 411 17.64 3.52 2.73
CA GLY A 411 18.55 4.34 3.53
C GLY A 411 19.92 4.64 2.89
N ASP A 412 20.36 3.84 1.92
CA ASP A 412 21.64 3.97 1.24
C ASP A 412 21.56 3.68 -0.28
N SER A 413 22.38 4.43 -1.05
CA SER A 413 22.45 4.32 -2.51
C SER A 413 23.07 3.03 -3.05
N GLU A 414 23.99 2.40 -2.29
CA GLU A 414 24.58 1.11 -2.63
C GLU A 414 23.55 -0.01 -2.47
N LEU A 415 22.67 0.09 -1.47
CA LEU A 415 21.59 -0.87 -1.23
C LEU A 415 20.47 -0.73 -2.26
N SER A 416 19.93 0.48 -2.45
CA SER A 416 18.87 0.74 -3.46
C SER A 416 19.33 0.40 -4.88
N GLY A 417 20.62 0.59 -5.18
CA GLY A 417 21.19 0.14 -6.43
C GLY A 417 21.46 -1.36 -6.47
N GLY A 418 21.79 -2.00 -5.35
CA GLY A 418 22.50 -3.29 -5.27
C GLY A 418 21.70 -4.56 -5.57
N GLY A 419 20.42 -4.46 -5.91
CA GLY A 419 19.52 -5.60 -6.07
C GLY A 419 19.21 -6.28 -4.74
N TYR A 420 18.88 -5.47 -3.73
CA TYR A 420 18.30 -5.92 -2.46
C TYR A 420 16.78 -5.73 -2.52
N SER A 421 16.03 -6.74 -2.07
CA SER A 421 14.61 -6.58 -1.79
C SER A 421 14.37 -5.66 -0.59
N LEU A 422 13.14 -5.16 -0.49
CA LEU A 422 12.59 -4.60 0.74
C LEU A 422 11.67 -5.63 1.37
N GLU A 423 11.85 -5.84 2.67
CA GLU A 423 11.19 -6.85 3.47
C GLU A 423 10.37 -6.18 4.57
N VAL A 424 9.17 -6.71 4.81
CA VAL A 424 8.32 -6.37 5.94
C VAL A 424 8.92 -6.96 7.23
N VAL A 425 9.04 -6.13 8.27
CA VAL A 425 9.61 -6.51 9.57
C VAL A 425 8.64 -7.35 10.39
N ASN A 426 7.37 -6.93 10.48
CA ASN A 426 6.36 -7.64 11.25
C ASN A 426 5.06 -7.75 10.44
N PRO A 427 4.81 -8.90 9.77
CA PRO A 427 3.65 -9.04 8.91
C PRO A 427 2.32 -8.99 9.69
N ASN A 428 2.32 -9.16 11.01
CA ASN A 428 1.11 -9.17 11.84
C ASN A 428 0.59 -7.76 12.23
N LEU A 429 1.22 -6.68 11.75
CA LEU A 429 0.74 -5.33 12.02
C LEU A 429 -0.55 -5.03 11.24
N HIS A 430 -1.47 -4.32 11.89
CA HIS A 430 -2.81 -4.04 11.36
C HIS A 430 -2.87 -2.82 10.43
N CYS A 431 -1.73 -2.18 10.14
CA CYS A 431 -1.63 -1.01 9.27
C CYS A 431 -0.89 -1.30 7.99
N GLU A 432 -1.01 -0.38 7.02
CA GLU A 432 -0.07 -0.20 5.92
C GLU A 432 1.39 -0.13 6.48
N GLN A 433 2.35 -0.79 5.81
CA GLN A 433 3.69 -1.07 6.39
C GLN A 433 4.85 -0.35 5.67
N SER A 434 4.57 0.62 4.80
CA SER A 434 5.59 1.34 4.02
C SER A 434 6.69 1.93 4.89
N GLU A 435 6.32 2.51 6.04
CA GLU A 435 7.27 3.14 6.97
C GLU A 435 8.15 2.14 7.73
N PHE A 436 7.75 0.87 7.76
CA PHE A 436 8.45 -0.21 8.46
C PHE A 436 9.29 -1.10 7.53
N LEU A 437 9.24 -0.87 6.21
CA LEU A 437 10.06 -1.60 5.25
C LEU A 437 11.54 -1.43 5.53
N LYS A 438 12.29 -2.54 5.46
CA LYS A 438 13.75 -2.54 5.56
C LYS A 438 14.37 -3.29 4.38
N PRO A 439 15.58 -2.90 3.95
CA PRO A 439 16.32 -3.70 2.99
C PRO A 439 16.66 -5.08 3.57
N SER A 440 16.63 -6.11 2.74
CA SER A 440 17.03 -7.45 3.15
C SER A 440 18.45 -7.48 3.71
N GLU A 441 18.61 -8.14 4.86
CA GLU A 441 19.89 -8.45 5.50
C GLU A 441 20.45 -9.83 5.06
N SER A 442 19.69 -10.56 4.22
CA SER A 442 20.12 -11.85 3.66
C SER A 442 21.36 -11.68 2.78
N PRO A 443 22.36 -12.60 2.86
CA PRO A 443 23.49 -12.63 1.93
C PRO A 443 23.06 -12.77 0.46
N ALA A 444 21.92 -13.43 0.21
CA ALA A 444 21.34 -13.59 -1.12
C ALA A 444 20.63 -12.31 -1.62
N ARG A 445 20.51 -11.29 -0.75
CA ARG A 445 19.89 -9.98 -1.00
C ARG A 445 18.36 -10.00 -1.11
N GLY A 446 17.76 -11.11 -0.70
CA GLY A 446 16.33 -11.30 -0.51
C GLY A 446 16.06 -12.67 0.09
N THR A 447 14.81 -12.94 0.41
CA THR A 447 14.35 -14.16 1.07
C THR A 447 13.10 -14.79 0.43
N PRO A 448 12.97 -14.82 -0.91
CA PRO A 448 11.76 -15.31 -1.56
C PRO A 448 11.49 -16.78 -1.18
N GLY A 449 10.23 -17.07 -0.87
CA GLY A 449 9.69 -18.33 -0.39
C GLY A 449 9.96 -18.63 1.08
N THR A 450 10.55 -17.72 1.86
CA THR A 450 10.99 -17.98 3.24
C THR A 450 10.76 -16.78 4.17
N GLU A 451 10.94 -16.97 5.48
CA GLU A 451 10.83 -15.89 6.47
C GLU A 451 11.83 -14.76 6.19
N ASN A 452 11.34 -13.51 6.22
CA ASN A 452 12.13 -12.31 5.99
C ASN A 452 13.35 -12.25 6.92
N SER A 453 14.48 -11.80 6.39
CA SER A 453 15.72 -11.66 7.15
C SER A 453 15.65 -10.60 8.26
N VAL A 454 14.75 -9.62 8.11
CA VAL A 454 14.49 -8.55 9.08
C VAL A 454 13.32 -8.85 10.03
N PHE A 455 12.79 -10.08 10.02
CA PHE A 455 11.62 -10.47 10.79
C PHE A 455 11.80 -10.24 12.31
N ASP A 456 10.88 -9.47 12.90
CA ASP A 456 10.88 -9.16 14.32
C ASP A 456 9.45 -9.02 14.86
N LEU A 457 9.07 -9.87 15.81
CA LEU A 457 7.77 -9.85 16.50
C LEU A 457 7.86 -9.24 17.91
N THR A 458 8.93 -8.51 18.22
CA THR A 458 9.04 -7.83 19.51
C THR A 458 7.81 -6.93 19.69
N PRO A 459 6.98 -7.16 20.73
CA PRO A 459 5.74 -6.41 20.87
C PRO A 459 6.02 -4.94 21.13
N ASP A 460 5.36 -4.06 20.37
CA ASP A 460 5.18 -2.69 20.81
C ASP A 460 4.15 -2.66 21.93
N THR A 461 4.45 -1.89 22.97
CA THR A 461 3.58 -1.74 24.15
C THR A 461 3.31 -0.28 24.49
N LEU A 462 3.84 0.66 23.71
CA LEU A 462 3.60 2.08 23.86
C LEU A 462 2.33 2.43 23.09
N ALA A 463 1.46 3.23 23.70
CA ALA A 463 0.31 3.78 23.00
C ALA A 463 0.74 5.03 22.22
N PRO A 464 0.05 5.35 21.11
CA PRO A 464 0.39 6.54 20.34
C PRO A 464 0.16 7.80 21.17
N GLU A 465 1.12 8.72 21.16
CA GLU A 465 1.03 10.01 21.84
C GLU A 465 0.58 11.10 20.87
N PHE A 466 -0.37 11.95 21.28
CA PHE A 466 -0.74 13.14 20.53
C PHE A 466 0.38 14.19 20.58
N LEU A 467 0.85 14.64 19.42
CA LEU A 467 1.96 15.60 19.32
C LEU A 467 1.48 17.02 19.02
N SER A 468 0.64 17.19 18.00
CA SER A 468 0.22 18.51 17.53
C SER A 468 -1.01 18.45 16.62
N TYR A 469 -1.61 19.62 16.39
CA TYR A 469 -2.66 19.80 15.39
C TYR A 469 -2.35 20.98 14.48
N SER A 470 -2.88 20.96 13.26
CA SER A 470 -2.82 22.09 12.33
C SER A 470 -4.04 22.15 11.42
N PHE A 471 -4.52 23.36 11.15
CA PHE A 471 -5.61 23.58 10.20
C PHE A 471 -5.04 23.80 8.80
N THR A 472 -5.44 22.99 7.83
CA THR A 472 -5.04 23.18 6.43
C THR A 472 -5.91 24.25 5.76
N ASP A 473 -7.19 24.30 6.13
CA ASP A 473 -8.17 25.30 5.70
C ASP A 473 -9.30 25.43 6.74
N SER A 474 -10.45 25.99 6.35
CA SER A 474 -11.60 26.12 7.24
C SER A 474 -12.45 24.86 7.36
N LEU A 475 -12.11 23.77 6.69
CA LEU A 475 -12.88 22.51 6.65
C LEU A 475 -12.01 21.29 6.96
N SER A 476 -10.72 21.48 7.27
CA SER A 476 -9.77 20.38 7.43
C SER A 476 -8.82 20.63 8.61
N LEU A 477 -8.67 19.60 9.46
CA LEU A 477 -7.75 19.55 10.58
C LEU A 477 -6.88 18.31 10.48
N VAL A 478 -5.57 18.47 10.67
CA VAL A 478 -4.61 17.36 10.77
C VAL A 478 -4.16 17.24 12.21
N LEU A 479 -4.21 16.02 12.75
CA LEU A 479 -3.65 15.64 14.05
C LEU A 479 -2.42 14.77 13.80
N ALA A 480 -1.32 15.05 14.48
CA ALA A 480 -0.09 14.28 14.37
C ALA A 480 0.19 13.49 15.66
N PHE A 481 0.65 12.25 15.51
CA PHE A 481 0.95 11.31 16.59
C PHE A 481 2.41 10.83 16.56
N SER A 482 2.85 10.21 17.66
CA SER A 482 4.21 9.65 17.79
C SER A 482 4.51 8.50 16.84
N GLU A 483 3.48 7.82 16.33
CA GLU A 483 3.60 6.59 15.56
C GLU A 483 2.38 6.37 14.65
N PRO A 484 2.48 5.46 13.65
CA PRO A 484 1.39 5.17 12.73
C PRO A 484 0.11 4.65 13.40
N ILE A 485 -1.04 5.13 12.91
CA ILE A 485 -2.37 4.89 13.48
C ILE A 485 -3.16 3.92 12.60
N GLN A 486 -4.02 3.09 13.20
CA GLN A 486 -4.93 2.20 12.47
C GLN A 486 -5.97 2.99 11.67
N SER A 487 -6.27 2.51 10.46
CA SER A 487 -7.27 3.10 9.55
C SER A 487 -8.72 2.65 9.84
N THR A 488 -9.00 2.17 11.05
CA THR A 488 -10.33 1.69 11.48
C THR A 488 -11.24 2.78 12.04
N LEU A 489 -10.71 4.00 12.18
CA LEU A 489 -11.41 5.15 12.75
C LEU A 489 -12.56 5.63 11.87
N THR A 490 -13.62 6.06 12.52
CA THR A 490 -14.86 6.58 11.95
C THR A 490 -15.19 7.94 12.55
N VAL A 491 -16.16 8.66 11.98
CA VAL A 491 -16.61 9.95 12.52
C VAL A 491 -17.15 9.85 13.96
N ASP A 492 -17.64 8.68 14.38
CA ASP A 492 -18.23 8.46 15.71
C ASP A 492 -17.16 8.40 16.82
N ASP A 493 -15.89 8.20 16.46
CA ASP A 493 -14.75 8.14 17.38
C ASP A 493 -14.28 9.53 17.84
N PHE A 494 -14.89 10.61 17.30
CA PHE A 494 -14.54 11.99 17.59
C PHE A 494 -15.72 12.76 18.17
N GLN A 495 -15.52 13.35 19.35
CA GLN A 495 -16.52 14.18 20.01
C GLN A 495 -16.05 15.63 20.04
N ILE A 496 -16.82 16.56 19.46
CA ILE A 496 -16.41 17.97 19.35
C ILE A 496 -17.41 18.87 20.07
N GLU A 497 -16.91 19.69 21.00
CA GLU A 497 -17.72 20.64 21.77
C GLU A 497 -17.16 22.07 21.66
N PRO A 498 -17.94 23.07 21.19
CA PRO A 498 -19.31 22.98 20.67
C PRO A 498 -19.43 22.06 19.44
N ASN A 499 -20.62 21.51 19.21
CA ASN A 499 -20.85 20.55 18.13
C ASN A 499 -20.40 21.10 16.77
N LEU A 500 -19.48 20.38 16.13
CA LEU A 500 -18.94 20.69 14.82
C LEU A 500 -18.90 19.39 14.01
N PRO A 501 -19.81 19.21 13.04
CA PRO A 501 -20.03 17.91 12.39
C PRO A 501 -18.91 17.53 11.40
N LEU A 502 -18.34 16.34 11.58
CA LEU A 502 -17.42 15.73 10.63
C LEU A 502 -18.17 15.15 9.42
N ASP A 503 -17.58 15.33 8.24
CA ASP A 503 -18.00 14.69 6.99
C ASP A 503 -17.29 13.34 6.81
N SER A 504 -15.97 13.30 7.02
CA SER A 504 -15.17 12.09 6.92
C SER A 504 -13.88 12.17 7.76
N VAL A 505 -13.29 11.00 7.99
CA VAL A 505 -12.01 10.82 8.66
C VAL A 505 -11.09 10.03 7.73
N GLY A 506 -9.82 10.45 7.64
CA GLY A 506 -8.76 9.72 6.98
C GLY A 506 -7.59 9.48 7.91
N VAL A 507 -6.82 8.43 7.65
CA VAL A 507 -5.57 8.14 8.37
C VAL A 507 -4.47 7.97 7.35
N ALA A 508 -3.33 8.63 7.59
CA ALA A 508 -2.15 8.58 6.74
C ALA A 508 -0.89 8.50 7.62
N GLY A 509 -0.32 7.29 7.74
CA GLY A 509 0.80 7.04 8.65
C GLY A 509 0.44 7.43 10.08
N ASN A 510 1.20 8.33 10.67
CA ASN A 510 0.99 8.87 12.02
C ASN A 510 0.05 10.08 12.09
N GLN A 511 -0.75 10.33 11.04
CA GLN A 511 -1.65 11.46 10.98
C GLN A 511 -3.11 11.04 10.86
N ILE A 512 -3.98 11.73 11.59
CA ILE A 512 -5.43 11.68 11.40
C ILE A 512 -5.87 12.97 10.71
N LEU A 513 -6.58 12.83 9.60
CA LEU A 513 -7.17 13.92 8.83
C LEU A 513 -8.67 13.97 9.11
N LEU A 514 -9.14 15.07 9.70
CA LEU A 514 -10.53 15.32 9.99
C LEU A 514 -11.09 16.31 8.98
N PHE A 515 -12.13 15.89 8.24
CA PHE A 515 -12.84 16.73 7.29
C PHE A 515 -14.20 17.11 7.86
N PHE A 516 -14.50 18.41 7.87
CA PHE A 516 -15.72 18.96 8.45
C PHE A 516 -16.74 19.28 7.37
N SER A 517 -18.02 19.05 7.69
CA SER A 517 -19.14 19.41 6.82
C SER A 517 -19.52 20.90 6.92
N GLU A 518 -19.04 21.58 7.97
CA GLU A 518 -19.24 23.00 8.22
C GLU A 518 -17.91 23.71 8.50
N ALA A 519 -17.83 24.98 8.11
CA ALA A 519 -16.61 25.77 8.28
C ALA A 519 -16.31 26.02 9.77
N ILE A 520 -15.08 25.70 10.17
CA ILE A 520 -14.56 25.92 11.52
C ILE A 520 -14.43 27.42 11.75
N ALA A 521 -15.18 27.94 12.72
CA ALA A 521 -15.13 29.35 13.08
C ALA A 521 -13.76 29.75 13.64
N ASP A 522 -13.22 30.86 13.13
CA ASP A 522 -12.00 31.46 13.64
C ASP A 522 -12.17 31.87 15.11
N ASN A 523 -11.10 31.74 15.91
CA ASN A 523 -11.02 32.20 17.29
C ASN A 523 -12.04 31.60 18.27
N GLN A 524 -12.76 30.58 17.83
CA GLN A 524 -13.62 29.79 18.68
C GLN A 524 -12.83 28.58 19.21
N SER A 525 -12.89 28.38 20.52
CA SER A 525 -12.34 27.17 21.16
C SER A 525 -13.30 26.00 21.00
N TYR A 526 -12.74 24.86 20.59
CA TYR A 526 -13.41 23.57 20.56
C TYR A 526 -12.62 22.56 21.40
N GLN A 527 -13.33 21.70 22.10
CA GLN A 527 -12.79 20.52 22.76
C GLN A 527 -13.01 19.32 21.86
N LEU A 528 -11.92 18.75 21.35
CA LEU A 528 -11.90 17.53 20.55
C LEU A 528 -11.55 16.34 21.45
N GLY A 529 -12.51 15.46 21.69
CA GLY A 529 -12.33 14.17 22.32
C GLY A 529 -11.91 13.12 21.29
N LEU A 530 -10.84 12.39 21.61
CA LEU A 530 -10.34 11.25 20.84
C LEU A 530 -10.69 9.97 21.59
N ASP A 531 -11.47 9.11 20.95
CA ASP A 531 -11.78 7.75 21.40
C ASP A 531 -11.35 6.74 20.32
N GLY A 532 -11.04 5.50 20.70
CA GLY A 532 -10.72 4.43 19.73
C GLY A 532 -9.39 4.55 18.96
N VAL A 533 -8.59 5.60 19.16
CA VAL A 533 -7.28 5.77 18.50
C VAL A 533 -6.30 4.69 18.97
N ALA A 534 -5.78 3.89 18.05
CA ALA A 534 -4.82 2.83 18.32
C ALA A 534 -3.70 2.81 17.28
N ASP A 535 -2.52 2.36 17.69
CA ASP A 535 -1.39 2.12 16.79
C ASP A 535 -1.55 0.79 16.01
N CYS A 536 -0.61 0.52 15.11
CA CYS A 536 -0.59 -0.68 14.28
C CYS A 536 -0.41 -2.01 15.05
N SER A 537 0.10 -1.93 16.28
CA SER A 537 0.27 -3.05 17.20
C SER A 537 -0.97 -3.31 18.06
N GLY A 538 -1.94 -2.38 18.04
CA GLY A 538 -3.19 -2.43 18.81
C GLY A 538 -3.11 -1.76 20.19
N ASN A 539 -2.05 -1.00 20.49
CA ASN A 539 -2.00 -0.20 21.71
C ASN A 539 -2.92 1.00 21.57
N GLN A 540 -3.86 1.13 22.51
CA GLN A 540 -4.88 2.17 22.48
C GLN A 540 -4.42 3.42 23.24
N LEU A 541 -4.63 4.59 22.64
CA LEU A 541 -4.51 5.88 23.30
C LEU A 541 -5.60 5.99 24.39
N GLU A 542 -5.21 6.42 25.59
CA GLU A 542 -6.19 6.75 26.63
C GLU A 542 -7.08 7.93 26.20
N GLU A 543 -8.37 7.91 26.58
CA GLU A 543 -9.33 8.97 26.22
C GLU A 543 -8.74 10.36 26.49
N THR A 544 -8.52 11.12 25.42
CA THR A 544 -7.81 12.40 25.46
C THR A 544 -8.70 13.49 24.91
N ARG A 545 -8.72 14.65 25.61
CA ARG A 545 -9.40 15.87 25.14
C ARG A 545 -8.38 16.94 24.81
N ILE A 546 -8.48 17.47 23.59
CA ILE A 546 -7.56 18.47 23.05
C ILE A 546 -8.35 19.76 22.82
N GLU A 547 -7.81 20.87 23.32
CA GLU A 547 -8.32 22.18 22.95
C GLU A 547 -7.76 22.60 21.59
N ILE A 548 -8.65 22.79 20.61
CA ILE A 548 -8.31 23.25 19.27
C ILE A 548 -8.91 24.62 19.02
N ILE A 549 -8.11 25.54 18.47
CA ILE A 549 -8.53 26.89 18.14
C ILE A 549 -7.99 27.24 16.76
N ARG A 550 -8.89 27.53 15.81
CA ARG A 550 -8.48 27.97 14.48
C ARG A 550 -8.09 29.45 14.51
N PRO A 551 -6.83 29.82 14.25
CA PRO A 551 -6.42 31.22 14.20
C PRO A 551 -7.01 31.89 12.97
N ARG A 552 -7.27 33.20 13.07
CA ARG A 552 -7.58 34.01 11.88
C ARG A 552 -6.31 34.59 11.30
N THR A 553 -6.34 34.93 10.01
CA THR A 553 -5.24 35.68 9.39
C THR A 553 -5.07 37.05 10.03
N ALA A 554 -3.85 37.38 10.44
CA ALA A 554 -3.49 38.70 10.95
C ALA A 554 -3.55 39.77 9.85
N LYS A 555 -3.98 40.97 10.21
CA LYS A 555 -4.02 42.15 9.33
C LYS A 555 -3.04 43.22 9.80
N ILE A 556 -2.70 44.14 8.89
CA ILE A 556 -1.94 45.35 9.25
C ILE A 556 -2.66 46.09 10.38
N GLY A 557 -1.89 46.48 11.41
CA GLY A 557 -2.40 47.12 12.62
C GLY A 557 -2.84 46.16 13.73
N GLU A 558 -2.60 44.85 13.58
CA GLU A 558 -2.89 43.83 14.61
C GLU A 558 -1.63 43.15 15.16
N VAL A 559 -0.51 43.24 14.44
CA VAL A 559 0.80 42.71 14.85
C VAL A 559 1.81 43.85 14.74
N PHE A 560 2.55 44.08 15.82
CA PHE A 560 3.41 45.25 15.97
C PHE A 560 4.85 44.86 16.26
N LEU A 561 5.83 45.59 15.71
CA LEU A 561 7.21 45.58 16.18
C LEU A 561 7.24 46.08 17.63
N ASN A 562 7.87 45.33 18.53
CA ASN A 562 7.81 45.59 19.96
C ASN A 562 9.18 45.74 20.64
N GLU A 563 10.17 44.97 20.21
CA GLU A 563 11.51 44.99 20.80
C GLU A 563 12.55 44.59 19.75
N LEU A 564 13.74 45.20 19.81
CA LEU A 564 14.87 44.89 18.91
C LEU A 564 16.17 44.77 19.70
N LEU A 565 16.86 43.64 19.55
CA LEU A 565 18.26 43.49 19.96
C LEU A 565 19.16 43.35 18.74
N PHE A 566 19.91 44.42 18.43
CA PHE A 566 20.80 44.49 17.27
C PHE A 566 22.29 44.35 17.62
N ASP A 567 22.67 44.54 18.90
CA ASP A 567 24.03 44.32 19.42
C ASP A 567 24.03 43.33 20.61
N PRO A 568 23.92 42.01 20.36
CA PRO A 568 23.88 41.01 21.42
C PRO A 568 25.24 40.83 22.10
N ARG A 569 25.24 40.19 23.28
CA ARG A 569 26.49 39.75 23.94
C ARG A 569 27.29 38.85 23.00
N SER A 570 28.61 38.77 23.20
CA SER A 570 29.48 37.96 22.34
C SER A 570 29.01 36.50 22.28
N GLY A 571 28.64 36.02 21.09
CA GLY A 571 28.12 34.67 20.88
C GLY A 571 26.60 34.53 21.10
N GLY A 572 25.89 35.60 21.48
CA GLY A 572 24.43 35.64 21.54
C GLY A 572 23.81 36.04 20.19
N PRO A 573 22.56 35.63 19.93
CA PRO A 573 21.85 35.95 18.70
C PRO A 573 21.14 37.33 18.80
N LYS A 574 20.82 37.90 17.63
CA LYS A 574 19.92 39.07 17.53
C LYS A 574 18.48 38.59 17.63
N PHE A 575 17.55 39.49 17.98
CA PHE A 575 16.13 39.20 17.87
C PHE A 575 15.31 40.42 17.50
N VAL A 576 14.16 40.15 16.89
CA VAL A 576 13.05 41.10 16.71
C VAL A 576 11.85 40.49 17.41
N GLU A 577 11.17 41.27 18.23
CA GLU A 577 9.95 40.84 18.88
C GLU A 577 8.71 41.45 18.23
N LEU A 578 7.70 40.60 18.07
CA LEU A 578 6.36 41.00 17.66
C LEU A 578 5.41 40.96 18.85
N TYR A 579 4.42 41.86 18.84
CA TYR A 579 3.36 41.91 19.83
C TYR A 579 1.98 41.83 19.17
N ASN A 580 1.12 40.95 19.71
CA ASN A 580 -0.30 40.86 19.38
C ASN A 580 -1.12 41.50 20.51
N PRO A 581 -1.58 42.77 20.39
CA PRO A 581 -2.46 43.41 21.36
C PRO A 581 -3.92 42.96 21.30
N THR A 582 -4.31 42.13 20.32
CA THR A 582 -5.71 41.74 20.12
C THR A 582 -6.16 40.66 21.10
N GLU A 583 -7.47 40.42 21.15
CA GLU A 583 -8.08 39.30 21.87
C GLU A 583 -8.13 38.00 21.02
N ASP A 584 -7.58 38.04 19.80
CA ASP A 584 -7.63 36.95 18.84
C ASP A 584 -6.27 36.23 18.71
N TYR A 585 -6.32 34.92 18.49
CA TYR A 585 -5.27 34.11 17.90
C TYR A 585 -5.05 34.50 16.44
N LEU A 586 -3.82 34.88 16.13
CA LEU A 586 -3.42 35.44 14.85
C LEU A 586 -2.42 34.52 14.14
N GLU A 587 -2.75 34.10 12.92
CA GLU A 587 -1.83 33.40 12.03
C GLU A 587 -0.87 34.41 11.38
N ILE A 588 0.43 34.22 11.62
CA ILE A 588 1.50 35.11 11.21
C ILE A 588 2.64 34.42 10.45
N GLY A 589 2.59 33.11 10.18
CA GLY A 589 3.70 32.37 9.54
C GLY A 589 4.15 33.02 8.23
N LYS A 590 3.19 33.47 7.41
CA LYS A 590 3.46 34.11 6.11
C LYS A 590 3.89 35.58 6.19
N TRP A 591 3.90 36.18 7.39
CA TRP A 591 4.49 37.50 7.61
C TRP A 591 6.00 37.42 7.45
N LYS A 592 6.64 38.57 7.25
CA LYS A 592 8.04 38.63 6.87
C LYS A 592 8.76 39.75 7.61
N LEU A 593 10.00 39.48 7.98
CA LEU A 593 10.95 40.49 8.45
C LEU A 593 11.89 40.85 7.29
N ALA A 594 12.22 42.13 7.18
CA ALA A 594 13.14 42.66 6.17
C ALA A 594 13.93 43.85 6.74
N ASN A 595 14.90 44.34 5.97
CA ASN A 595 15.55 45.62 6.20
C ASN A 595 15.39 46.51 4.96
N LEU A 596 15.81 47.77 5.04
CA LEU A 596 15.97 48.64 3.87
C LEU A 596 17.43 48.64 3.39
N ASP A 597 17.61 48.81 2.09
CA ASP A 597 18.90 49.07 1.45
C ASP A 597 19.27 50.57 1.50
N ASP A 598 20.46 50.91 0.98
CA ASP A 598 20.96 52.30 0.92
C ASP A 598 20.09 53.24 0.07
N LEU A 599 19.16 52.70 -0.75
CA LEU A 599 18.21 53.44 -1.57
C LEU A 599 16.83 53.56 -0.90
N GLY A 600 16.67 53.03 0.32
CA GLY A 600 15.40 53.01 1.03
C GLY A 600 14.40 51.98 0.49
N GLN A 601 14.86 50.97 -0.23
CA GLN A 601 14.02 49.87 -0.74
C GLN A 601 14.13 48.64 0.16
N VAL A 602 13.04 47.87 0.25
CA VAL A 602 13.01 46.61 1.01
C VAL A 602 14.02 45.62 0.44
N ASP A 603 14.88 45.08 1.32
CA ASP A 603 15.89 44.08 1.04
C ASP A 603 15.87 42.95 2.09
N GLN A 604 16.51 41.82 1.77
CA GLN A 604 16.68 40.63 2.62
C GLN A 604 15.41 40.13 3.31
N VAL A 605 14.30 40.09 2.59
CA VAL A 605 13.03 39.57 3.09
C VAL A 605 13.18 38.12 3.60
N ARG A 606 12.69 37.86 4.81
CA ARG A 606 12.66 36.54 5.47
C ARG A 606 11.24 36.26 5.95
N MET A 607 10.58 35.26 5.36
CA MET A 607 9.30 34.76 5.87
C MET A 607 9.51 34.09 7.21
N LEU A 608 8.56 34.26 8.14
CA LEU A 608 8.67 33.66 9.47
C LEU A 608 8.60 32.14 9.39
N SER A 609 7.56 31.60 8.77
CA SER A 609 7.35 30.16 8.65
C SER A 609 6.56 29.82 7.39
N GLU A 610 6.92 28.70 6.74
CA GLU A 610 6.09 28.08 5.70
C GLU A 610 4.91 27.30 6.33
N GLU A 611 5.09 26.85 7.58
CA GLU A 611 4.06 26.21 8.40
C GLU A 611 3.29 27.25 9.22
N SER A 612 2.14 26.85 9.77
CA SER A 612 1.33 27.72 10.64
C SER A 612 2.14 28.21 11.85
N LEU A 613 2.14 29.53 12.08
CA LEU A 613 2.72 30.15 13.26
C LEU A 613 1.69 31.09 13.88
N VAL A 614 1.27 30.75 15.09
CA VAL A 614 0.16 31.44 15.76
C VAL A 614 0.67 32.29 16.91
N MET A 615 0.26 33.56 16.93
CA MET A 615 0.39 34.41 18.10
C MET A 615 -0.90 34.36 18.92
N SER A 616 -0.77 34.02 20.20
CA SER A 616 -1.89 34.06 21.15
C SER A 616 -2.36 35.49 21.44
N PRO A 617 -3.60 35.67 21.91
CA PRO A 617 -4.10 36.96 22.38
C PRO A 617 -3.17 37.62 23.40
N SER A 618 -2.98 38.94 23.30
CA SER A 618 -2.17 39.73 24.24
C SER A 618 -0.74 39.21 24.48
N SER A 619 -0.15 38.51 23.51
CA SER A 619 1.14 37.81 23.65
C SER A 619 2.28 38.47 22.87
N PHE A 620 3.51 38.15 23.28
CA PHE A 620 4.77 38.61 22.69
C PHE A 620 5.53 37.42 22.11
N LEU A 621 6.16 37.59 20.94
CA LEU A 621 6.92 36.55 20.27
C LEU A 621 8.28 37.07 19.81
N ALA A 622 9.35 36.62 20.49
CA ALA A 622 10.73 36.93 20.12
C ALA A 622 11.22 36.01 19.01
N ILE A 623 11.55 36.59 17.85
CA ILE A 623 12.03 35.88 16.67
C ILE A 623 13.55 35.99 16.59
N SER A 624 14.25 34.86 16.64
CA SER A 624 15.71 34.79 16.68
C SER A 624 16.24 33.60 15.90
N THR A 625 17.54 33.59 15.58
CA THR A 625 18.19 32.43 14.94
C THR A 625 18.65 31.35 15.92
N ASP A 626 18.56 31.61 17.23
CA ASP A 626 18.92 30.66 18.28
C ASP A 626 18.11 30.97 19.55
N SER A 627 16.90 30.41 19.63
CA SER A 627 15.95 30.74 20.71
C SER A 627 16.45 30.23 22.07
N GLU A 628 17.12 29.09 22.09
CA GLU A 628 17.67 28.51 23.33
C GLU A 628 18.83 29.34 23.88
N ARG A 629 19.72 29.83 23.01
CA ARG A 629 20.76 30.76 23.42
C ARG A 629 20.19 32.06 23.94
N LEU A 630 19.15 32.59 23.30
CA LEU A 630 18.50 33.81 23.75
C LEU A 630 17.87 33.65 25.15
N LYS A 631 17.18 32.53 25.42
CA LYS A 631 16.66 32.20 26.77
C LYS A 631 17.77 32.09 27.81
N MET A 632 18.95 31.56 27.45
CA MET A 632 20.11 31.50 28.35
C MET A 632 20.71 32.88 28.63
N ASP A 633 20.73 33.78 27.65
CA ASP A 633 21.26 35.14 27.80
C ASP A 633 20.32 36.04 28.65
N TYR A 634 19.00 35.76 28.62
CA TYR A 634 17.93 36.44 29.36
C TYR A 634 17.01 35.47 30.15
N PRO A 635 17.48 34.90 31.27
CA PRO A 635 16.77 33.84 32.00
C PRO A 635 15.39 34.21 32.55
N ARG A 636 15.09 35.49 32.82
CA ARG A 636 13.74 35.90 33.23
C ARG A 636 12.68 35.72 32.15
N SER A 637 13.13 35.62 30.90
CA SER A 637 12.30 35.37 29.76
C SER A 637 12.20 33.88 29.41
N ALA A 638 12.74 32.95 30.21
CA ALA A 638 12.78 31.52 29.85
C ALA A 638 11.41 30.89 29.48
N ASN A 639 10.32 31.43 30.03
CA ASN A 639 8.93 31.00 29.75
C ASN A 639 8.16 31.93 28.80
N GLY A 640 8.84 32.86 28.14
CA GLY A 640 8.26 33.77 27.14
C GLY A 640 7.97 33.07 25.81
N GLY A 641 7.34 33.80 24.89
CA GLY A 641 7.14 33.35 23.51
C GLY A 641 8.42 33.50 22.67
N PHE A 642 8.91 32.41 22.10
CA PHE A 642 10.06 32.41 21.19
C PHE A 642 9.74 31.65 19.91
N PHE A 643 10.30 32.13 18.80
CA PHE A 643 10.27 31.42 17.54
C PHE A 643 11.65 31.46 16.90
N GLU A 644 12.19 30.28 16.55
CA GLU A 644 13.47 30.17 15.88
C GLU A 644 13.29 30.23 14.37
N ILE A 645 13.94 31.20 13.73
CA ILE A 645 13.97 31.37 12.27
C ILE A 645 15.34 31.03 11.71
N ARG A 646 15.39 30.42 10.53
CA ARG A 646 16.65 29.99 9.89
C ARG A 646 17.67 31.11 9.72
N THR A 647 17.22 32.30 9.33
CA THR A 647 18.06 33.50 9.19
C THR A 647 17.23 34.74 9.44
N LEU A 648 17.82 35.75 10.08
CA LEU A 648 17.27 37.10 10.13
C LEU A 648 17.82 37.96 8.97
N PRO A 649 17.11 39.03 8.58
CA PRO A 649 17.69 40.12 7.81
C PRO A 649 18.91 40.72 8.52
N SER A 650 19.76 41.41 7.76
CA SER A 650 20.92 42.09 8.32
C SER A 650 20.50 43.31 9.15
N TYR A 651 20.76 43.24 10.45
CA TYR A 651 20.57 44.35 11.40
C TYR A 651 21.92 44.82 11.97
N PRO A 652 22.67 45.71 11.30
CA PRO A 652 24.01 46.14 11.74
C PRO A 652 24.00 46.80 13.14
N ILE A 653 25.16 46.77 13.82
CA ILE A 653 25.34 47.40 15.14
C ILE A 653 25.29 48.93 15.05
N SER A 654 25.87 49.51 13.98
CA SER A 654 25.92 50.95 13.75
C SER A 654 24.60 51.57 13.27
N GLY A 655 23.47 50.91 13.47
CA GLY A 655 22.16 51.32 12.96
C GLY A 655 21.72 50.67 11.65
N GLY A 656 20.41 50.73 11.39
CA GLY A 656 19.74 50.08 10.27
C GLY A 656 18.22 50.23 10.34
N SER A 657 17.50 49.30 9.72
CA SER A 657 16.03 49.27 9.75
C SER A 657 15.49 47.86 9.92
N VAL A 658 14.33 47.78 10.58
CA VAL A 658 13.49 46.59 10.68
C VAL A 658 12.18 46.91 9.98
N VAL A 659 11.81 46.10 9.00
CA VAL A 659 10.56 46.22 8.25
C VAL A 659 9.73 44.97 8.51
N LEU A 660 8.52 45.16 8.99
CA LEU A 660 7.51 44.12 9.14
C LEU A 660 6.59 44.16 7.92
N ILE A 661 6.46 43.04 7.23
CA ILE A 661 5.66 42.89 6.01
C ILE A 661 4.60 41.83 6.27
N ASP A 662 3.36 42.11 5.88
CA ASP A 662 2.27 41.18 6.05
C ASP A 662 2.35 39.96 5.09
N ALA A 663 1.35 39.10 5.17
CA ALA A 663 1.25 37.92 4.31
C ALA A 663 1.13 38.29 2.81
N GLN A 664 0.51 39.42 2.49
CA GLN A 664 0.25 39.91 1.13
C GLN A 664 1.45 40.63 0.50
N GLY A 665 2.45 41.00 1.30
CA GLY A 665 3.63 41.73 0.84
C GLY A 665 3.56 43.24 1.06
N GLU A 666 2.57 43.73 1.81
CA GLU A 666 2.46 45.14 2.19
C GLU A 666 3.23 45.42 3.48
N ILE A 667 3.85 46.61 3.56
CA ILE A 667 4.58 47.03 4.76
C ILE A 667 3.58 47.33 5.87
N ALA A 668 3.66 46.58 6.98
CA ALA A 668 2.85 46.77 8.17
C ALA A 668 3.45 47.82 9.10
N GLU A 669 4.75 47.70 9.42
CA GLU A 669 5.50 48.66 10.22
C GLU A 669 6.96 48.76 9.78
N GLN A 670 7.58 49.90 10.03
CA GLN A 670 9.00 50.15 9.82
C GLN A 670 9.57 50.83 11.06
N PHE A 671 10.75 50.40 11.48
CA PHE A 671 11.53 51.03 12.54
C PHE A 671 12.96 51.25 12.06
N GLU A 672 13.38 52.51 12.00
CA GLU A 672 14.78 52.90 11.78
C GLU A 672 15.46 53.07 13.14
N TYR A 673 16.56 52.36 13.34
CA TYR A 673 17.26 52.33 14.61
C TYR A 673 18.74 52.71 14.46
N ASP A 674 19.32 53.22 15.53
CA ASP A 674 20.74 53.57 15.62
C ASP A 674 21.26 53.33 17.04
N GLU A 675 22.58 53.15 17.19
CA GLU A 675 23.22 52.95 18.50
C GLU A 675 23.02 54.15 19.45
N GLU A 676 22.84 55.37 18.91
CA GLU A 676 22.56 56.58 19.69
C GLU A 676 21.16 56.61 20.32
N LEU A 677 20.25 55.69 19.94
CA LEU A 677 18.92 55.55 20.58
C LEU A 677 19.00 54.93 21.98
N HIS A 678 20.11 54.29 22.33
CA HIS A 678 20.30 53.81 23.69
C HIS A 678 20.45 54.97 24.68
N HIS A 679 20.05 54.71 25.93
CA HIS A 679 20.08 55.71 26.97
C HIS A 679 21.50 56.28 27.17
N PRO A 680 21.73 57.61 27.09
CA PRO A 680 23.07 58.22 27.06
C PRO A 680 23.95 57.96 28.29
N LEU A 681 23.35 57.54 29.41
CA LEU A 681 24.09 57.21 30.65
C LEU A 681 24.49 55.72 30.74
N LEU A 682 24.10 54.88 29.77
CA LEU A 682 24.60 53.51 29.69
C LEU A 682 26.09 53.53 29.34
N ARG A 683 26.89 52.81 30.12
CA ARG A 683 28.34 52.66 29.86
C ARG A 683 28.64 51.61 28.81
N GLU A 684 27.72 50.66 28.64
CA GLU A 684 27.80 49.50 27.76
C GLU A 684 26.39 49.26 27.21
N THR A 685 26.27 49.21 25.89
CA THR A 685 25.00 48.95 25.17
C THR A 685 24.92 47.51 24.69
N LYS A 686 26.02 46.76 24.75
CA LYS A 686 26.05 45.37 24.33
C LYS A 686 25.13 44.50 25.18
N GLY A 687 24.21 43.81 24.53
CA GLY A 687 23.17 43.00 25.15
C GLY A 687 22.00 43.82 25.71
N VAL A 688 21.88 45.10 25.36
CA VAL A 688 20.75 45.95 25.69
C VAL A 688 19.85 46.07 24.47
N SER A 689 18.57 45.73 24.58
CA SER A 689 17.60 45.90 23.51
C SER A 689 16.98 47.31 23.50
N LEU A 690 16.37 47.67 22.38
CA LEU A 690 15.44 48.80 22.28
C LEU A 690 14.02 48.26 22.39
N GLU A 691 13.29 48.75 23.38
CA GLU A 691 11.91 48.39 23.67
C GLU A 691 10.98 49.53 23.24
N ARG A 692 9.89 49.17 22.56
CA ARG A 692 8.82 50.11 22.24
C ARG A 692 8.02 50.45 23.49
N VAL A 693 7.78 51.74 23.68
CA VAL A 693 7.08 52.29 24.86
C VAL A 693 5.56 52.17 24.70
N SER A 694 5.04 52.43 23.49
CA SER A 694 3.61 52.35 23.18
C SER A 694 3.35 51.95 21.73
N VAL A 695 2.53 50.93 21.52
CA VAL A 695 2.04 50.54 20.17
C VAL A 695 1.00 51.51 19.60
N GLY A 696 0.42 52.39 20.43
CA GLY A 696 -0.47 53.46 19.95
C GLY A 696 0.27 54.61 19.26
N SER A 697 1.59 54.68 19.40
CA SER A 697 2.46 55.63 18.70
C SER A 697 3.18 54.91 17.55
N PRO A 698 3.44 55.58 16.41
CA PRO A 698 4.13 54.97 15.26
C PRO A 698 5.49 54.32 15.61
N ALA A 699 5.87 53.27 14.88
CA ALA A 699 7.14 52.58 15.07
C ALA A 699 8.35 53.37 14.53
N ASP A 700 8.14 54.22 13.52
CA ASP A 700 9.17 55.08 12.92
C ASP A 700 9.50 56.31 13.80
N PHE A 701 8.70 56.56 14.84
CA PHE A 701 8.98 57.59 15.80
C PHE A 701 10.02 57.11 16.82
N THR A 702 11.28 57.54 16.64
CA THR A 702 12.42 57.12 17.48
C THR A 702 12.23 57.38 18.97
N GLY A 703 11.52 58.45 19.37
CA GLY A 703 11.19 58.72 20.77
C GLY A 703 10.25 57.70 21.42
N ASN A 704 9.68 56.79 20.64
CA ASN A 704 8.87 55.66 21.12
C ASN A 704 9.71 54.44 21.51
N TRP A 705 11.03 54.50 21.40
CA TRP A 705 11.94 53.39 21.66
C TRP A 705 12.97 53.78 22.71
N HIS A 706 13.16 52.93 23.71
CA HIS A 706 14.11 53.17 24.80
C HIS A 706 14.89 51.91 25.15
N SER A 707 16.09 52.08 25.70
CA SER A 707 16.85 50.96 26.24
C SER A 707 16.03 50.19 27.28
N ALA A 708 15.99 48.87 27.13
CA ALA A 708 15.47 47.98 28.16
C ALA A 708 16.14 48.21 29.52
N SER A 709 15.37 48.03 30.59
CA SER A 709 15.82 48.32 31.93
C SER A 709 16.82 47.28 32.43
N GLY A 710 17.87 47.74 33.13
CA GLY A 710 18.87 46.86 33.71
C GLY A 710 18.33 45.94 34.82
N ASN A 711 17.21 46.32 35.48
CA ASN A 711 16.55 45.46 36.45
C ASN A 711 15.76 44.31 35.80
N GLU A 712 15.50 44.37 34.50
CA GLU A 712 14.90 43.33 33.66
C GLU A 712 15.93 42.72 32.70
N GLU A 713 17.20 42.65 33.12
CA GLU A 713 18.29 41.97 32.38
C GLU A 713 18.71 42.65 31.06
N TYR A 714 18.24 43.89 30.84
CA TYR A 714 18.47 44.69 29.64
C TYR A 714 17.82 44.13 28.35
N ALA A 715 16.86 43.22 28.46
CA ALA A 715 15.92 42.86 27.39
C ALA A 715 14.72 42.07 27.95
N THR A 716 13.61 42.06 27.24
CA THR A 716 12.38 41.37 27.63
C THR A 716 11.84 40.39 26.58
N PRO A 717 12.68 39.59 25.89
CA PRO A 717 12.20 38.76 24.79
C PRO A 717 11.10 37.78 25.24
N GLY A 718 10.06 37.65 24.44
CA GLY A 718 8.89 36.82 24.67
C GLY A 718 7.97 37.28 25.80
N ARG A 719 8.15 38.49 26.34
CA ARG A 719 7.32 39.00 27.45
C ARG A 719 7.15 40.52 27.39
N MET A 720 6.38 41.06 28.34
CA MET A 720 6.05 42.49 28.34
C MET A 720 7.29 43.36 28.56
N ASN A 721 7.45 44.37 27.70
CA ASN A 721 8.50 45.40 27.79
C ASN A 721 8.59 46.06 29.17
N SER A 722 9.82 46.27 29.63
CA SER A 722 10.16 46.99 30.86
C SER A 722 9.90 48.51 30.76
N GLN A 723 9.94 49.08 29.56
CA GLN A 723 9.72 50.50 29.27
C GLN A 723 8.27 50.84 28.89
N ARG A 724 7.35 49.88 28.98
CA ARG A 724 5.94 50.08 28.65
C ARG A 724 5.30 51.12 29.58
N ILE A 725 4.47 52.00 29.01
CA ILE A 725 3.60 52.87 29.82
C ILE A 725 2.33 52.10 30.23
N PRO A 726 2.05 51.96 31.54
CA PRO A 726 0.81 51.37 32.00
C PRO A 726 -0.38 52.33 31.81
N GLY A 727 -1.51 51.79 31.35
CA GLY A 727 -2.82 52.47 31.40
C GLY A 727 -3.20 53.33 30.19
N GLU A 728 -4.50 53.57 30.06
CA GLU A 728 -5.10 54.46 29.05
C GLU A 728 -4.71 55.92 29.30
N PHE A 729 -4.93 56.78 28.30
CA PHE A 729 -4.71 58.22 28.44
C PHE A 729 -5.82 58.82 29.31
N GLU A 730 -5.51 59.16 30.55
CA GLU A 730 -6.51 59.65 31.53
C GLU A 730 -6.64 61.18 31.57
N ALA A 731 -5.78 61.92 30.84
CA ALA A 731 -5.75 63.38 30.87
C ALA A 731 -6.62 64.00 29.76
N GLU A 732 -7.07 65.24 29.94
CA GLU A 732 -7.83 65.97 28.90
C GLU A 732 -6.95 66.48 27.74
N LEU A 733 -5.63 66.58 27.90
CA LEU A 733 -4.74 67.20 26.90
C LEU A 733 -3.28 66.74 26.97
N ILE A 734 -2.64 66.80 28.16
CA ILE A 734 -1.25 66.39 28.39
C ILE A 734 -1.16 65.50 29.63
N GLN A 735 -0.52 64.34 29.51
CA GLN A 735 -0.18 63.45 30.61
C GLN A 735 1.34 63.26 30.68
N ILE A 736 1.87 63.28 31.89
CA ILE A 736 3.27 62.96 32.16
C ILE A 736 3.29 61.70 32.99
N ASP A 737 4.05 60.69 32.56
CA ASP A 737 4.19 59.44 33.31
C ASP A 737 5.61 58.85 33.15
N PRO A 738 6.31 58.55 34.25
CA PRO A 738 6.01 59.00 35.62
C PRO A 738 6.33 60.50 35.77
N GLU A 739 5.63 61.21 36.66
CA GLU A 739 5.96 62.61 36.99
C GLU A 739 7.30 62.74 37.76
N ILE A 740 7.76 61.65 38.37
CA ILE A 740 9.01 61.54 39.13
C ILE A 740 9.83 60.39 38.54
N PHE A 741 11.07 60.64 38.16
CA PHE A 741 11.95 59.60 37.60
C PHE A 741 13.41 59.81 38.04
N ASP A 742 14.20 58.74 37.94
CA ASP A 742 15.62 58.73 38.29
C ASP A 742 16.46 58.41 37.04
N PRO A 743 17.14 59.40 36.44
CA PRO A 743 18.01 59.19 35.28
C PRO A 743 19.11 58.13 35.47
N GLU A 744 19.52 57.83 36.71
CA GLU A 744 20.54 56.79 36.99
C GLU A 744 19.98 55.37 36.97
N GLY A 745 18.66 55.20 37.04
CA GLY A 745 18.03 53.87 37.07
C GLY A 745 18.32 53.09 38.35
N SER A 746 18.59 53.77 39.47
CA SER A 746 18.92 53.12 40.74
C SER A 746 17.72 52.37 41.33
N GLN A 747 16.50 52.93 41.19
CA GLN A 747 15.20 52.31 41.47
C GLN A 747 14.09 53.05 40.68
N GLY A 748 13.69 52.56 39.50
CA GLY A 748 12.55 53.09 38.74
C GLY A 748 12.88 53.49 37.30
N ASN A 749 11.97 54.22 36.67
CA ASN A 749 12.11 54.64 35.26
C ASN A 749 13.24 55.66 35.10
N THR A 750 14.03 55.52 34.03
CA THR A 750 15.18 56.38 33.69
C THR A 750 14.79 57.61 32.88
N PHE A 751 13.54 57.68 32.44
CA PHE A 751 12.96 58.80 31.72
C PHE A 751 11.52 59.03 32.18
N THR A 752 10.99 60.17 31.76
CA THR A 752 9.55 60.44 31.78
C THR A 752 9.00 60.52 30.37
N THR A 753 7.74 60.18 30.21
CA THR A 753 7.02 60.31 28.96
C THR A 753 5.94 61.38 29.06
N ILE A 754 5.84 62.19 28.02
CA ILE A 754 4.86 63.26 27.85
C ILE A 754 3.95 62.86 26.70
N ARG A 755 2.76 62.36 27.03
CA ARG A 755 1.71 62.03 26.07
C ARG A 755 0.81 63.23 25.86
N TYR A 756 0.34 63.42 24.63
CA TYR A 756 -0.66 64.44 24.30
C TYR A 756 -1.78 63.86 23.45
N GLN A 757 -2.99 64.40 23.63
CA GLN A 757 -4.15 64.09 22.80
C GLN A 757 -4.90 65.39 22.46
N LEU A 758 -5.17 65.60 21.18
CA LEU A 758 -5.75 66.80 20.60
C LEU A 758 -7.10 66.49 19.97
N ASP A 759 -7.97 67.50 19.97
CA ASP A 759 -9.35 67.41 19.49
C ASP A 759 -9.49 67.39 17.96
N GLN A 760 -8.43 67.75 17.24
CA GLN A 760 -8.40 67.80 15.77
C GLN A 760 -6.95 67.78 15.27
N SER A 761 -6.77 67.57 13.97
CA SER A 761 -5.47 67.74 13.31
C SER A 761 -5.14 69.21 13.05
N GLY A 762 -3.86 69.50 12.75
CA GLY A 762 -3.41 70.83 12.34
C GLY A 762 -3.04 71.78 13.48
N TRP A 763 -2.93 71.28 14.71
CA TRP A 763 -2.26 71.98 15.80
C TRP A 763 -0.76 72.06 15.53
N VAL A 764 -0.16 73.18 15.90
CA VAL A 764 1.28 73.37 15.94
C VAL A 764 1.70 73.52 17.40
N GLY A 765 2.70 72.75 17.83
CA GLY A 765 3.12 72.66 19.22
C GLY A 765 4.58 72.99 19.47
N SER A 766 4.85 73.56 20.64
CA SER A 766 6.19 73.64 21.22
C SER A 766 6.19 73.05 22.62
N PHE A 767 7.13 72.14 22.89
CA PHE A 767 7.29 71.44 24.17
C PHE A 767 8.67 71.77 24.72
N ARG A 768 8.73 72.53 25.80
CA ARG A 768 9.99 73.01 26.38
C ARG A 768 10.04 72.74 27.87
N ILE A 769 11.21 72.32 28.35
CA ILE A 769 11.45 72.04 29.76
C ILE A 769 12.33 73.15 30.33
N TYR A 770 11.90 73.69 31.46
CA TYR A 770 12.56 74.77 32.18
C TYR A 770 13.05 74.31 33.55
N ASP A 771 14.19 74.85 33.99
CA ASP A 771 14.60 74.78 35.40
C ASP A 771 13.77 75.76 36.26
N ILE A 772 13.90 75.65 37.59
CA ILE A 772 13.22 76.55 38.55
C ILE A 772 13.61 78.04 38.41
N SER A 773 14.71 78.35 37.71
CA SER A 773 15.14 79.72 37.42
C SER A 773 14.54 80.26 36.13
N GLY A 774 13.71 79.48 35.43
CA GLY A 774 13.07 79.85 34.17
C GLY A 774 13.99 79.76 32.96
N ARG A 775 15.12 79.04 33.05
CA ARG A 775 15.99 78.79 31.89
C ARG A 775 15.54 77.52 31.19
N ILE A 776 15.51 77.55 29.85
CA ILE A 776 15.25 76.36 29.03
C ILE A 776 16.42 75.40 29.20
N VAL A 777 16.13 74.17 29.61
CA VAL A 777 17.11 73.09 29.73
C VAL A 777 16.98 72.07 28.61
N SER A 778 15.77 71.84 28.10
CA SER A 778 15.51 70.94 26.98
C SER A 778 14.34 71.44 26.12
N VAL A 779 14.40 71.14 24.82
CA VAL A 779 13.36 71.43 23.83
C VAL A 779 13.02 70.10 23.18
N LEU A 780 11.82 69.60 23.43
CA LEU A 780 11.35 68.30 22.90
C LEU A 780 10.71 68.47 21.52
N ALA A 781 10.09 69.63 21.28
CA ALA A 781 9.55 70.02 19.98
C ALA A 781 9.44 71.55 19.89
N GLN A 782 9.61 72.10 18.70
CA GLN A 782 9.59 73.54 18.47
C GLN A 782 8.81 73.90 17.20
N ASN A 783 7.59 74.41 17.39
CA ASN A 783 6.66 74.79 16.31
C ASN A 783 6.40 73.65 15.31
N GLU A 784 6.24 72.43 15.82
CA GLU A 784 5.98 71.25 15.01
C GLU A 784 4.49 71.07 14.74
N ILE A 785 4.13 70.66 13.53
CA ILE A 785 2.76 70.24 13.22
C ILE A 785 2.53 68.90 13.94
N LEU A 786 1.56 68.88 14.84
CA LEU A 786 1.26 67.73 15.67
C LEU A 786 0.18 66.85 15.04
N ALA A 787 0.31 65.54 15.25
CA ALA A 787 -0.78 64.59 15.04
C ALA A 787 -1.88 64.78 16.11
N THR A 788 -3.02 64.10 15.98
CA THR A 788 -4.09 64.15 17.00
C THR A 788 -3.69 63.49 18.32
N GLN A 789 -2.64 62.68 18.32
CA GLN A 789 -2.03 62.11 19.51
C GLN A 789 -0.53 62.00 19.28
N GLY A 790 0.25 62.04 20.34
CA GLY A 790 1.68 61.80 20.24
C GLY A 790 2.34 61.71 21.60
N LEU A 791 3.64 61.46 21.56
CA LEU A 791 4.43 61.09 22.70
C LEU A 791 5.80 61.74 22.56
N TYR A 792 6.34 62.28 23.64
CA TYR A 792 7.72 62.73 23.74
C TYR A 792 8.35 62.13 24.99
N THR A 793 9.64 61.81 24.96
CA THR A 793 10.35 61.28 26.13
C THR A 793 11.46 62.21 26.56
N TRP A 794 11.74 62.22 27.86
CA TRP A 794 12.83 63.00 28.41
C TRP A 794 13.60 62.25 29.50
N THR A 795 14.91 62.10 29.29
CA THR A 795 15.84 61.34 30.15
C THR A 795 16.47 62.19 31.27
N GLY A 796 15.99 63.42 31.48
CA GLY A 796 16.56 64.31 32.51
C GLY A 796 17.90 64.91 32.10
N THR A 797 18.14 65.03 30.79
CA THR A 797 19.33 65.64 30.21
C THR A 797 19.02 67.00 29.59
N ASP A 798 20.05 67.84 29.48
CA ASP A 798 19.97 69.10 28.74
C ASP A 798 20.14 68.88 27.23
N SER A 799 20.03 69.95 26.44
CA SER A 799 20.20 69.90 24.98
C SER A 799 21.59 69.46 24.50
N GLN A 800 22.56 69.27 25.39
CA GLN A 800 23.89 68.73 25.10
C GLN A 800 24.05 67.30 25.64
N GLY A 801 22.96 66.65 26.05
CA GLY A 801 22.97 65.32 26.65
C GLY A 801 23.55 65.27 28.07
N ARG A 802 23.84 66.44 28.69
CA ARG A 802 24.41 66.46 30.03
C ARG A 802 23.30 66.27 31.06
N ARG A 803 23.58 65.43 32.05
CA ARG A 803 22.65 65.18 33.15
C ARG A 803 22.32 66.45 33.92
N LEU A 804 21.05 66.65 34.19
CA LEU A 804 20.56 67.74 35.02
C LEU A 804 20.51 67.33 36.50
N PRO A 805 20.73 68.27 37.43
CA PRO A 805 20.71 67.97 38.86
C PRO A 805 19.31 67.57 39.34
N THR A 806 19.24 66.90 40.49
CA THR A 806 17.97 66.62 41.17
C THR A 806 17.21 67.90 41.47
N GLY A 807 15.89 67.86 41.27
CA GLY A 807 15.03 69.01 41.48
C GLY A 807 13.76 69.03 40.62
N TYR A 808 13.04 70.14 40.73
CA TYR A 808 11.81 70.39 39.98
C TYR A 808 12.10 71.02 38.62
N TYR A 809 11.40 70.54 37.61
CA TYR A 809 11.41 71.05 36.26
C TYR A 809 9.98 71.33 35.81
N VAL A 810 9.82 72.27 34.88
CA VAL A 810 8.51 72.66 34.36
C VAL A 810 8.47 72.40 32.88
N LEU A 811 7.57 71.51 32.46
CA LEU A 811 7.16 71.39 31.07
C LEU A 811 6.20 72.54 30.75
N LEU A 812 6.53 73.33 29.74
CA LEU A 812 5.65 74.29 29.10
C LEU A 812 5.31 73.78 27.70
N VAL A 813 4.02 73.54 27.46
CA VAL A 813 3.47 73.21 26.15
C VAL A 813 2.69 74.40 25.63
N GLU A 814 3.06 74.91 24.46
CA GLU A 814 2.34 75.97 23.76
C GLU A 814 1.80 75.39 22.45
N LEU A 815 0.47 75.34 22.32
CA LEU A 815 -0.24 74.81 21.16
C LEU A 815 -0.99 75.95 20.47
N PHE A 816 -0.94 76.03 19.15
CA PHE A 816 -1.79 76.93 18.38
C PHE A 816 -2.31 76.26 17.10
N ASP A 817 -3.50 76.62 16.65
CA ASP A 817 -4.07 76.11 15.39
C ASP A 817 -4.15 77.19 14.30
N LEU A 818 -4.57 76.77 13.10
CA LEU A 818 -4.74 77.66 11.94
C LEU A 818 -5.87 78.69 12.13
N GLN A 819 -6.75 78.50 13.12
CA GLN A 819 -7.81 79.45 13.48
C GLN A 819 -7.37 80.44 14.57
N GLY A 820 -6.12 80.34 15.04
CA GLY A 820 -5.54 81.21 16.06
C GLY A 820 -5.97 80.87 17.50
N ARG A 821 -6.57 79.69 17.74
CA ARG A 821 -6.78 79.19 19.11
C ARG A 821 -5.43 78.84 19.70
N ILE A 822 -5.18 79.26 20.95
CA ILE A 822 -3.93 78.98 21.67
C ILE A 822 -4.27 78.22 22.95
N ARG A 823 -3.56 77.12 23.23
CA ARG A 823 -3.60 76.41 24.52
C ARG A 823 -2.21 76.36 25.11
N ASN A 824 -2.09 76.76 26.37
CA ASN A 824 -0.84 76.68 27.12
C ASN A 824 -1.02 75.74 28.31
N VAL A 825 -0.18 74.71 28.38
CA VAL A 825 -0.19 73.74 29.47
C VAL A 825 1.13 73.83 30.23
N LYS A 826 1.05 73.86 31.55
CA LYS A 826 2.22 73.76 32.43
C LYS A 826 2.07 72.54 33.31
N LYS A 827 3.11 71.70 33.34
CA LYS A 827 3.18 70.49 34.17
C LYS A 827 4.54 70.44 34.85
N THR A 828 4.58 69.81 36.01
CA THR A 828 5.81 69.65 36.79
C THR A 828 6.38 68.26 36.54
N ILE A 829 7.70 68.18 36.38
CA ILE A 829 8.48 66.95 36.28
C ILE A 829 9.55 67.00 37.37
N ILE A 830 9.82 65.90 38.04
CA ILE A 830 10.78 65.82 39.13
C ILE A 830 11.90 64.84 38.78
N ILE A 831 13.14 65.32 38.80
CA ILE A 831 14.33 64.45 38.81
C ILE A 831 14.67 64.18 40.26
N ALA A 832 14.62 62.91 40.67
CA ALA A 832 14.95 62.48 42.03
C ALA A 832 16.09 61.47 42.00
N GLU A 833 16.97 61.53 43.00
CA GLU A 833 17.93 60.49 43.34
C GLU A 833 17.51 59.92 44.69
N SER A 834 17.49 58.59 44.85
CA SER A 834 17.43 58.03 46.20
C SER A 834 18.79 58.19 46.88
N ILE A 835 18.77 58.63 48.14
CA ILE A 835 19.92 58.59 49.05
C ILE A 835 20.20 57.14 49.46
#